data_AF-A0A7C4G164-F1
#
_entry.id   AF-A0A7C4G164-F1
#
_cell.length_a   1.000
_cell.length_b   1.000
_cell.length_c   1.000
_cell.angle_alpha   90.00
_cell.angle_beta   90.00
_cell.angle_gamma   90.00
#
_symmetry.space_group_name_H-M   'P 1'
#
loop_
_entity.id
_entity.type
_entity.pdbx_description
1 polymer ?
#
loop_
_entity_poly.entity_id
_entity_poly.type
_entity_poly.pdbx_seq_one_letter_code
_entity_poly.pdbx_strand_id
1 'polypeptide(L)'
;MLTRREALLSVPAGLFAARGTWQSAVLRYLESLARPGGGYAFDLQTDPHLTATYFVVGCYRLLGFDPPRKAQLAQFVRRAFPLPERRLKERPMRRFRFEQIQTLLWLGETAEEFREEAASWTGPSRYDPYYEHSALPVFNQETAAIRCRALLGLPPTEAWRAYVLSRRRPDGSFNNTPAADGSPGHILNTWWGVSALRDLGLDAEPGSSLRLWVEACQLPSGGHTWRPKAEPGGLDDAAYTWAAVQIALPARREACRRWLQSLFNHDGGFGCRPGRLSNPMATFYALSALDILGAAPERQRPAPRPKPLPGGLKVFTVQIEAPGQGSPADAVEMAAALRIDLWGAKNSPAGWIERAQEISNQRKAGVLFFPANEEYGTFVSLPGLGAYSHLVDLAAPPGAGFGPSLANKEKPWPWEEFRERRIRPLRAAGGRMIWQFNENEELTRILLDEALEKGTYAAVSTFHFGVEDFLRTQPFLARYRELLPFVSLQDAHTREPWWWGEQLEGFRTVFLAREPSWKAWLEALERGWVMAVCADARSNFETRYAGGSEPVRRLVAQWWEKNRQALRLPPACMTAVGSTDPFEEGKPAEGRALRVRCRRRHTTQGLPLEPLVELVKLEAGGKPLDSQQIERRDPKGRLTDSYHLAPLPEGFTGAVEASFRVFKTGETLRWIYRA
;
A
#
# COMPACT_ATOMS: atom_id res chain seq x y z
N MET A 1 22.85 -17.52 10.92
CA MET A 1 21.73 -17.95 10.07
C MET A 1 21.23 -19.29 10.60
N LEU A 2 20.14 -19.30 11.37
CA LEU A 2 19.44 -20.54 11.73
C LEU A 2 18.47 -20.85 10.59
N THR A 3 18.52 -22.08 10.08
CA THR A 3 17.66 -22.50 9.00
C THR A 3 16.20 -22.54 9.48
N ARG A 4 15.24 -22.37 8.56
CA ARG A 4 13.77 -22.45 8.82
C ARG A 4 13.34 -23.75 9.53
N ARG A 5 14.21 -24.77 9.55
CA ARG A 5 14.04 -26.08 10.20
C ARG A 5 14.46 -26.07 11.68
N GLU A 6 15.38 -25.20 12.09
CA GLU A 6 15.89 -25.14 13.47
C GLU A 6 15.05 -24.22 14.37
N ALA A 7 14.37 -23.22 13.79
CA ALA A 7 13.38 -22.42 14.52
C ALA A 7 12.10 -23.21 14.88
N LEU A 8 11.88 -24.38 14.28
CA LEU A 8 10.78 -25.30 14.60
C LEU A 8 11.10 -26.22 15.80
N LEU A 9 12.33 -26.21 16.31
CA LEU A 9 12.81 -27.17 17.34
C LEU A 9 12.87 -26.60 18.76
N SER A 10 12.40 -25.37 19.02
CA SER A 10 12.30 -24.79 20.37
C SER A 10 10.85 -24.59 20.85
N VAL A 11 9.90 -25.38 20.33
CA VAL A 11 8.52 -25.35 20.83
C VAL A 11 8.44 -26.13 22.16
N PRO A 12 7.89 -25.56 23.24
CA PRO A 12 7.70 -26.29 24.50
C PRO A 12 6.92 -27.57 24.27
N ALA A 13 7.44 -28.70 24.75
CA ALA A 13 6.90 -30.05 24.53
C ALA A 13 5.43 -30.24 24.97
N GLY A 14 4.87 -29.30 25.75
CA GLY A 14 3.47 -29.33 26.22
C GLY A 14 2.41 -28.90 25.19
N LEU A 15 2.75 -28.17 24.12
CA LEU A 15 1.75 -27.66 23.16
C LEU A 15 1.25 -28.73 22.14
N PHE A 16 1.87 -29.91 22.10
CA PHE A 16 1.69 -30.91 21.04
C PHE A 16 1.12 -32.25 21.49
N ALA A 17 0.60 -32.36 22.72
CA ALA A 17 0.10 -33.63 23.26
C ALA A 17 -1.15 -34.19 22.53
N ALA A 18 -1.82 -33.41 21.66
CA ALA A 18 -2.96 -33.87 20.87
C ALA A 18 -2.71 -33.72 19.36
N ARG A 19 -1.86 -34.56 18.77
CA ARG A 19 -1.80 -34.71 17.31
C ARG A 19 -3.16 -35.24 16.82
N GLY A 20 -4.02 -34.37 16.29
CA GLY A 20 -5.27 -34.79 15.61
C GLY A 20 -6.49 -33.87 15.75
N THR A 21 -6.49 -32.87 16.65
CA THR A 21 -7.63 -31.96 16.84
C THR A 21 -7.56 -30.69 15.99
N TRP A 22 -8.70 -30.04 15.75
CA TRP A 22 -8.77 -28.76 15.04
C TRP A 22 -8.05 -27.64 15.82
N GLN A 23 -8.12 -27.63 17.16
CA GLN A 23 -7.41 -26.65 17.99
C GLN A 23 -5.91 -26.73 17.76
N SER A 24 -5.36 -27.95 17.76
CA SER A 24 -3.93 -28.16 17.51
C SER A 24 -3.50 -27.72 16.12
N ALA A 25 -4.40 -27.80 15.12
CA ALA A 25 -4.14 -27.25 13.79
C ALA A 25 -4.11 -25.71 13.81
N VAL A 26 -5.08 -25.07 14.48
CA VAL A 26 -5.10 -23.61 14.66
C VAL A 26 -3.85 -23.13 15.39
N LEU A 27 -3.46 -23.76 16.51
CA LEU A 27 -2.27 -23.36 17.26
C LEU A 27 -0.99 -23.46 16.41
N ARG A 28 -0.85 -24.51 15.59
CA ARG A 28 0.26 -24.63 14.62
C ARG A 28 0.25 -23.52 13.58
N TYR A 29 -0.94 -23.20 13.05
CA TYR A 29 -1.11 -22.10 12.11
C TYR A 29 -0.64 -20.78 12.74
N LEU A 30 -1.14 -20.45 13.94
CA LEU A 30 -0.78 -19.23 14.67
C LEU A 30 0.72 -19.14 14.92
N GLU A 31 1.37 -20.22 15.37
CA GLU A 31 2.82 -20.22 15.59
C GLU A 31 3.63 -20.06 14.29
N SER A 32 3.11 -20.52 13.15
CA SER A 32 3.79 -20.31 11.85
C SER A 32 3.88 -18.83 11.46
N LEU A 33 3.04 -17.97 12.06
CA LEU A 33 3.03 -16.53 11.84
C LEU A 33 4.07 -15.78 12.69
N ALA A 34 4.73 -16.43 13.65
CA ALA A 34 5.71 -15.79 14.51
C ALA A 34 6.91 -15.28 13.72
N ARG A 35 7.48 -14.14 14.13
CA ARG A 35 8.68 -13.53 13.52
C ARG A 35 9.76 -13.23 14.56
N PRO A 36 11.05 -13.23 14.17
CA PRO A 36 12.16 -13.00 15.09
C PRO A 36 12.07 -11.70 15.91
N GLY A 37 11.41 -10.66 15.38
CA GLY A 37 11.19 -9.39 16.08
C GLY A 37 10.20 -9.45 17.27
N GLY A 38 9.68 -10.63 17.60
CA GLY A 38 8.93 -10.90 18.83
C GLY A 38 7.41 -10.89 18.72
N GLY A 39 6.85 -10.53 17.56
CA GLY A 39 5.42 -10.55 17.27
C GLY A 39 5.06 -11.54 16.15
N TYR A 40 3.84 -11.42 15.65
CA TYR A 40 3.32 -12.19 14.51
C TYR A 40 3.17 -11.30 13.28
N ALA A 41 3.19 -11.90 12.10
CA ALA A 41 3.02 -11.20 10.83
C ALA A 41 2.03 -11.92 9.92
N PHE A 42 1.58 -11.26 8.85
CA PHE A 42 0.94 -11.95 7.74
C PHE A 42 1.96 -12.88 7.05
N ASP A 43 1.54 -14.03 6.52
CA ASP A 43 2.43 -15.14 6.05
C ASP A 43 3.69 -14.70 5.31
N LEU A 44 3.55 -13.70 4.44
CA LEU A 44 4.56 -13.28 3.47
C LEU A 44 5.40 -12.09 3.92
N GLN A 45 5.06 -11.46 5.05
CA GLN A 45 5.82 -10.38 5.66
C GLN A 45 6.92 -10.95 6.55
N THR A 46 8.10 -10.34 6.50
CA THR A 46 9.28 -10.72 7.30
C THR A 46 9.25 -10.09 8.69
N ASP A 47 8.74 -8.87 8.78
CA ASP A 47 8.64 -8.13 10.04
C ASP A 47 7.37 -8.50 10.80
N PRO A 48 7.41 -8.57 12.14
CA PRO A 48 6.20 -8.64 12.93
C PRO A 48 5.35 -7.37 12.75
N HIS A 49 4.03 -7.55 12.83
CA HIS A 49 3.03 -6.51 12.65
C HIS A 49 2.06 -6.49 13.83
N LEU A 50 1.68 -5.29 14.30
CA LEU A 50 0.78 -5.12 15.44
C LEU A 50 -0.58 -5.78 15.22
N THR A 51 -1.27 -5.47 14.13
CA THR A 51 -2.59 -6.05 13.82
C THR A 51 -2.58 -7.57 13.71
N ALA A 52 -1.58 -8.17 13.04
CA ALA A 52 -1.45 -9.63 13.01
C ALA A 52 -1.25 -10.19 14.43
N THR A 53 -0.43 -9.54 15.25
CA THR A 53 -0.20 -9.91 16.65
C THR A 53 -1.47 -9.82 17.50
N TYR A 54 -2.23 -8.73 17.37
CA TYR A 54 -3.52 -8.53 18.03
C TYR A 54 -4.48 -9.68 17.74
N PHE A 55 -4.67 -10.03 16.46
CA PHE A 55 -5.57 -11.11 16.08
C PHE A 55 -5.06 -12.50 16.51
N VAL A 56 -3.74 -12.75 16.46
CA VAL A 56 -3.18 -14.02 16.94
C VAL A 56 -3.37 -14.18 18.45
N VAL A 57 -3.05 -13.15 19.25
CA VAL A 57 -3.28 -13.17 20.71
C VAL A 57 -4.77 -13.30 21.03
N GLY A 58 -5.64 -12.65 20.25
CA GLY A 58 -7.09 -12.84 20.34
C GLY A 58 -7.52 -14.28 20.09
N CYS A 59 -6.93 -14.98 19.11
CA CYS A 59 -7.20 -16.40 18.88
C CYS A 59 -6.76 -17.26 20.07
N TYR A 60 -5.57 -17.02 20.62
CA TYR A 60 -5.09 -17.71 21.82
C TYR A 60 -6.07 -17.56 22.99
N ARG A 61 -6.54 -16.33 23.24
CA ARG A 61 -7.54 -16.02 24.26
C ARG A 61 -8.85 -16.78 24.03
N LEU A 62 -9.40 -16.75 22.82
CA LEU A 62 -10.64 -17.46 22.49
C LEU A 62 -10.53 -18.97 22.72
N LEU A 63 -9.35 -19.54 22.48
CA LEU A 63 -9.11 -20.98 22.67
C LEU A 63 -8.78 -21.35 24.12
N GLY A 64 -8.63 -20.37 25.02
CA GLY A 64 -8.22 -20.60 26.41
C GLY A 64 -6.76 -21.02 26.57
N PHE A 65 -5.88 -20.65 25.62
CA PHE A 65 -4.45 -20.94 25.68
C PHE A 65 -3.64 -19.67 25.87
N ASP A 66 -2.49 -19.83 26.52
CA ASP A 66 -1.49 -18.79 26.62
C ASP A 66 -0.64 -18.71 25.34
N PRO A 67 -0.46 -17.51 24.75
CA PRO A 67 0.44 -17.37 23.61
C PRO A 67 1.88 -17.64 24.05
N PRO A 68 2.68 -18.37 23.24
CA PRO A 68 4.09 -18.56 23.53
C PRO A 68 4.84 -17.22 23.59
N ARG A 69 5.90 -17.16 24.39
CA ARG A 69 6.80 -15.98 24.50
C ARG A 69 6.08 -14.68 24.94
N LYS A 70 5.13 -14.78 25.89
CA LYS A 70 4.35 -13.64 26.43
C LYS A 70 5.16 -12.36 26.68
N ALA A 71 6.27 -12.45 27.41
CA ALA A 71 7.10 -11.30 27.73
C ALA A 71 7.67 -10.60 26.48
N GLN A 72 8.11 -11.39 25.49
CA GLN A 72 8.61 -10.87 24.22
C GLN A 72 7.49 -10.22 23.40
N LEU A 73 6.30 -10.83 23.39
CA LEU A 73 5.11 -10.27 22.75
C LEU A 73 4.74 -8.92 23.36
N ALA A 74 4.69 -8.82 24.69
CA ALA A 74 4.39 -7.58 25.39
C ALA A 74 5.40 -6.48 25.02
N GLN A 75 6.70 -6.78 25.06
CA GLN A 75 7.74 -5.82 24.64
C GLN A 75 7.59 -5.38 23.19
N PHE A 76 7.21 -6.28 22.28
CA PHE A 76 6.93 -5.93 20.89
C PHE A 76 5.71 -5.01 20.80
N VAL A 77 4.60 -5.38 21.44
CA VAL A 77 3.34 -4.62 21.37
C VAL A 77 3.54 -3.18 21.87
N ARG A 78 4.28 -2.95 22.95
CA ARG A 78 4.54 -1.59 23.48
C ARG A 78 5.20 -0.66 22.45
N ARG A 79 6.17 -1.17 21.70
CA ARG A 79 6.93 -0.40 20.68
C ARG A 79 6.31 -0.42 19.28
N ALA A 80 5.35 -1.31 19.02
CA ALA A 80 4.83 -1.53 17.68
C ALA A 80 3.83 -0.43 17.31
N PHE A 81 4.25 0.49 16.44
CA PHE A 81 3.36 1.44 15.80
C PHE A 81 3.76 1.63 14.32
N PRO A 82 2.81 1.59 13.36
CA PRO A 82 3.15 1.56 11.93
C PRO A 82 3.56 2.91 11.33
N LEU A 83 3.29 4.02 12.03
CA LEU A 83 3.66 5.37 11.61
C LEU A 83 4.65 6.02 12.58
N PRO A 84 5.60 6.85 12.07
CA PRO A 84 6.42 7.69 12.92
C PRO A 84 5.58 8.82 13.55
N GLU A 85 5.96 9.25 14.74
CA GLU A 85 5.21 10.23 15.55
C GLU A 85 4.84 11.51 14.80
N ARG A 86 5.73 12.02 13.95
CA ARG A 86 5.49 13.22 13.13
C ARG A 86 4.24 13.14 12.25
N ARG A 87 3.83 11.94 11.82
CA ARG A 87 2.67 11.70 10.93
C ARG A 87 1.36 11.51 11.70
N LEU A 88 1.41 11.28 13.01
CA LEU A 88 0.22 11.02 13.83
C LEU A 88 -0.74 12.21 13.91
N LYS A 89 -0.19 13.43 13.81
CA LYS A 89 -0.99 14.66 13.79
C LYS A 89 -1.82 14.82 12.51
N GLU A 90 -1.30 14.32 11.39
CA GLU A 90 -1.96 14.35 10.08
C GLU A 90 -2.99 13.21 9.96
N ARG A 91 -2.67 12.04 10.53
CA ARG A 91 -3.42 10.80 10.38
C ARG A 91 -3.58 10.09 11.73
N PRO A 92 -4.63 10.40 12.51
CA PRO A 92 -4.83 9.83 13.84
C PRO A 92 -5.21 8.33 13.75
N MET A 93 -4.19 7.47 13.74
CA MET A 93 -4.24 6.01 13.64
C MET A 93 -4.61 5.32 14.96
N ARG A 94 -5.69 5.78 15.60
CA ARG A 94 -6.11 5.41 16.96
C ARG A 94 -6.50 3.93 17.11
N ARG A 95 -6.91 3.26 16.04
CA ARG A 95 -7.16 1.80 16.06
C ARG A 95 -5.91 1.01 16.44
N PHE A 96 -4.72 1.44 16.02
CA PHE A 96 -3.49 0.76 16.43
C PHE A 96 -3.23 0.94 17.94
N ARG A 97 -3.56 2.08 18.54
CA ARG A 97 -3.51 2.24 20.00
C ARG A 97 -4.46 1.28 20.71
N PHE A 98 -5.68 1.12 20.20
CA PHE A 98 -6.62 0.13 20.71
C PHE A 98 -6.03 -1.29 20.63
N GLU A 99 -5.44 -1.66 19.49
CA GLU A 99 -4.79 -2.96 19.32
C GLU A 99 -3.63 -3.16 20.31
N GLN A 100 -2.83 -2.13 20.62
CA GLN A 100 -1.77 -2.21 21.63
C GLN A 100 -2.33 -2.46 23.03
N ILE A 101 -3.24 -1.57 23.49
CA ILE A 101 -3.82 -1.63 24.84
C ILE A 101 -4.55 -2.96 25.04
N GLN A 102 -5.42 -3.34 24.11
CA GLN A 102 -6.20 -4.57 24.23
C GLN A 102 -5.31 -5.82 24.25
N THR A 103 -4.25 -5.84 23.44
CA THR A 103 -3.31 -6.97 23.43
C THR A 103 -2.53 -7.08 24.74
N LEU A 104 -2.04 -5.97 25.30
CA LEU A 104 -1.34 -5.98 26.60
C LEU A 104 -2.24 -6.51 27.71
N LEU A 105 -3.48 -6.01 27.78
CA LEU A 105 -4.45 -6.49 28.77
C LEU A 105 -4.76 -7.99 28.60
N TRP A 106 -4.86 -8.48 27.35
CA TRP A 106 -5.01 -9.92 27.08
C TRP A 106 -3.80 -10.76 27.48
N LEU A 107 -2.59 -10.19 27.45
CA LEU A 107 -1.36 -10.83 27.90
C LEU A 107 -1.20 -10.82 29.44
N GLY A 108 -2.09 -10.13 30.16
CA GLY A 108 -2.00 -9.94 31.61
C GLY A 108 -1.06 -8.81 32.03
N GLU A 109 -0.71 -7.93 31.09
CA GLU A 109 0.15 -6.77 31.31
C GLU A 109 -0.67 -5.51 31.60
N THR A 110 -0.06 -4.52 32.25
CA THR A 110 -0.63 -3.17 32.35
C THR A 110 -0.46 -2.39 31.04
N ALA A 111 -1.40 -1.49 30.77
CA ALA A 111 -1.40 -0.55 29.65
C ALA A 111 -1.40 0.92 30.11
N GLU A 112 -1.05 1.17 31.38
CA GLU A 112 -1.10 2.50 32.01
C GLU A 112 -0.26 3.57 31.27
N GLU A 113 0.82 3.14 30.61
CA GLU A 113 1.68 4.00 29.78
C GLU A 113 0.93 4.75 28.66
N PHE A 114 -0.26 4.28 28.25
CA PHE A 114 -1.10 4.93 27.24
C PHE A 114 -2.21 5.81 27.82
N ARG A 115 -2.35 5.89 29.16
CA ARG A 115 -3.47 6.59 29.81
C ARG A 115 -3.46 8.08 29.57
N GLU A 116 -2.30 8.72 29.61
CA GLU A 116 -2.16 10.16 29.34
C GLU A 116 -2.57 10.49 27.89
N GLU A 117 -2.07 9.71 26.92
CA GLU A 117 -2.43 9.88 25.50
C GLU A 117 -3.94 9.71 25.29
N ALA A 118 -4.54 8.64 25.84
CA ALA A 118 -5.99 8.41 25.72
C ALA A 118 -6.83 9.48 26.44
N ALA A 119 -6.33 10.03 27.55
CA ALA A 119 -6.99 11.11 28.29
C ALA A 119 -7.10 12.39 27.45
N SER A 120 -6.09 12.67 26.61
CA SER A 120 -6.08 13.83 25.70
C SER A 120 -7.15 13.80 24.61
N TRP A 121 -7.72 12.62 24.30
CA TRP A 121 -8.78 12.48 23.30
C TRP A 121 -10.16 12.78 23.89
N THR A 122 -10.47 14.07 24.05
CA THR A 122 -11.72 14.53 24.65
C THR A 122 -12.91 14.59 23.67
N GLY A 123 -12.66 14.38 22.38
CA GLY A 123 -13.69 14.38 21.33
C GLY A 123 -13.14 13.96 19.96
N PRO A 124 -14.01 13.91 18.94
CA PRO A 124 -13.63 13.46 17.62
C PRO A 124 -12.57 14.34 16.98
N SER A 125 -11.68 13.71 16.22
CA SER A 125 -10.68 14.40 15.40
C SER A 125 -11.34 15.09 14.20
N ARG A 126 -10.61 16.05 13.60
CA ARG A 126 -10.94 16.61 12.29
C ARG A 126 -9.97 16.02 11.27
N TYR A 127 -10.50 15.35 10.25
CA TYR A 127 -9.67 14.74 9.20
C TYR A 127 -9.21 15.80 8.20
N ASP A 128 -8.09 15.56 7.53
CA ASP A 128 -7.56 16.52 6.56
C ASP A 128 -8.48 16.61 5.32
N PRO A 129 -9.01 17.80 4.99
CA PRO A 129 -9.87 17.99 3.82
C PRO A 129 -9.17 17.71 2.48
N TYR A 130 -7.85 17.60 2.48
CA TYR A 130 -7.08 17.14 1.33
C TYR A 130 -7.41 15.67 0.98
N TYR A 131 -7.68 14.83 1.99
CA TYR A 131 -7.96 13.41 1.82
C TYR A 131 -9.46 13.06 1.88
N GLU A 132 -10.26 13.74 2.71
CA GLU A 132 -11.71 13.55 2.81
C GLU A 132 -12.44 14.90 2.69
N HIS A 133 -13.28 15.06 1.68
CA HIS A 133 -13.84 16.35 1.25
C HIS A 133 -14.54 17.15 2.37
N SER A 134 -15.22 16.46 3.29
CA SER A 134 -16.00 17.07 4.37
C SER A 134 -15.27 17.07 5.72
N ALA A 135 -13.96 16.77 5.72
CA ALA A 135 -13.13 16.63 6.92
C ALA A 135 -13.68 15.63 7.95
N LEU A 136 -14.45 14.63 7.50
CA LEU A 136 -15.04 13.61 8.34
C LEU A 136 -13.97 12.62 8.80
N PRO A 137 -13.79 12.41 10.12
CA PRO A 137 -12.89 11.39 10.62
C PRO A 137 -13.44 9.99 10.36
N VAL A 138 -12.54 9.02 10.20
CA VAL A 138 -12.89 7.62 9.98
C VAL A 138 -13.48 7.03 11.27
N PHE A 139 -14.74 6.59 11.21
CA PHE A 139 -15.53 6.21 12.38
C PHE A 139 -14.90 5.10 13.24
N ASN A 140 -14.25 4.10 12.63
CA ASN A 140 -13.57 3.06 13.38
C ASN A 140 -12.33 3.55 14.16
N GLN A 141 -11.65 4.61 13.69
CA GLN A 141 -10.54 5.24 14.40
C GLN A 141 -11.05 6.02 15.61
N GLU A 142 -12.17 6.73 15.45
CA GLU A 142 -12.77 7.53 16.51
C GLU A 142 -13.40 6.66 17.61
N THR A 143 -14.12 5.60 17.22
CA THR A 143 -14.68 4.65 18.18
C THR A 143 -13.57 3.85 18.88
N ALA A 144 -12.46 3.52 18.22
CA ALA A 144 -11.28 2.95 18.88
C ALA A 144 -10.73 3.86 19.99
N ALA A 145 -10.76 5.18 19.82
CA ALA A 145 -10.39 6.15 20.85
C ALA A 145 -11.26 6.00 22.11
N ILE A 146 -12.58 5.85 21.92
CA ILE A 146 -13.55 5.62 23.00
C ILE A 146 -13.22 4.31 23.72
N ARG A 147 -12.92 3.23 22.98
CA ARG A 147 -12.55 1.93 23.57
C ARG A 147 -11.28 2.02 24.40
N CYS A 148 -10.24 2.70 23.90
CA CYS A 148 -9.00 2.93 24.66
C CYS A 148 -9.29 3.61 25.99
N ARG A 149 -10.13 4.67 25.97
CA ARG A 149 -10.51 5.39 27.19
C ARG A 149 -11.22 4.48 28.18
N ALA A 150 -12.20 3.70 27.73
CA ALA A 150 -12.92 2.77 28.58
C ALA A 150 -12.02 1.68 29.18
N LEU A 151 -11.14 1.07 28.37
CA LEU A 151 -10.16 0.06 28.83
C LEU A 151 -9.18 0.60 29.89
N LEU A 152 -8.95 1.92 29.91
CA LEU A 152 -8.04 2.61 30.84
C LEU A 152 -8.79 3.32 31.98
N GLY A 153 -10.08 3.02 32.16
CA GLY A 153 -10.91 3.57 33.24
C GLY A 153 -11.13 5.08 33.16
N LEU A 154 -11.04 5.67 31.97
CA LEU A 154 -11.32 7.09 31.75
C LEU A 154 -12.82 7.30 31.54
N PRO A 155 -13.41 8.37 32.09
CA PRO A 155 -14.84 8.59 31.99
C PRO A 155 -15.27 8.95 30.56
N PRO A 156 -16.53 8.62 30.19
CA PRO A 156 -17.12 9.07 28.94
C PRO A 156 -17.29 10.59 28.95
N THR A 157 -17.20 11.21 27.76
CA THR A 157 -17.37 12.66 27.58
C THR A 157 -18.62 12.95 26.75
N GLU A 158 -19.23 14.11 26.93
CA GLU A 158 -20.41 14.51 26.14
C GLU A 158 -20.10 14.61 24.63
N ALA A 159 -18.92 15.11 24.25
CA ALA A 159 -18.51 15.20 22.85
C ALA A 159 -18.51 13.82 22.16
N TRP A 160 -18.03 12.77 22.84
CA TRP A 160 -18.09 11.39 22.34
C TRP A 160 -19.52 10.84 22.26
N ARG A 161 -20.38 11.12 23.25
CA ARG A 161 -21.80 10.74 23.20
C ARG A 161 -22.49 11.36 21.99
N ALA A 162 -22.34 12.68 21.82
CA ALA A 162 -22.90 13.41 20.68
C ALA A 162 -22.38 12.87 19.34
N TYR A 163 -21.06 12.61 19.24
CA TYR A 163 -20.46 12.05 18.04
C TYR A 163 -21.07 10.69 17.67
N VAL A 164 -21.08 9.72 18.59
CA VAL A 164 -21.62 8.37 18.32
C VAL A 164 -23.11 8.43 18.00
N LEU A 165 -23.91 9.16 18.78
CA LEU A 165 -25.36 9.25 18.58
C LEU A 165 -25.73 9.88 17.24
N SER A 166 -24.97 10.89 16.78
CA SER A 166 -25.21 11.50 15.46
C SER A 166 -24.96 10.57 14.27
N ARG A 167 -24.29 9.42 14.47
CA ARG A 167 -24.09 8.38 13.45
C ARG A 167 -25.10 7.23 13.53
N ARG A 168 -25.94 7.17 14.58
CA ARG A 168 -26.97 6.13 14.72
C ARG A 168 -28.13 6.39 13.77
N ARG A 169 -28.46 5.43 12.92
CA ARG A 169 -29.58 5.47 11.98
C ARG A 169 -30.90 5.13 12.70
N PRO A 170 -32.07 5.45 12.12
CA PRO A 170 -33.38 5.11 12.70
C PRO A 170 -33.59 3.60 12.93
N ASP A 171 -33.01 2.75 12.08
CA ASP A 171 -33.02 1.30 12.24
C ASP A 171 -32.02 0.79 13.31
N GLY A 172 -31.25 1.68 13.92
CA GLY A 172 -30.23 1.37 14.92
C GLY A 172 -28.84 1.04 14.34
N SER A 173 -28.69 0.95 13.02
CA SER A 173 -27.38 0.77 12.37
C SER A 173 -26.50 2.02 12.46
N PHE A 174 -25.22 1.90 12.12
CA PHE A 174 -24.27 3.03 12.09
C PHE A 174 -23.49 3.07 10.76
N ASN A 175 -23.01 4.27 10.41
CA ASN A 175 -22.05 4.44 9.31
C ASN A 175 -21.07 5.59 9.60
N ASN A 176 -20.13 5.84 8.66
CA ASN A 176 -19.07 6.84 8.83
C ASN A 176 -19.63 8.28 8.92
N THR A 177 -20.55 8.61 8.02
CA THR A 177 -21.19 9.92 7.97
C THR A 177 -22.31 10.05 9.02
N PRO A 178 -22.65 11.29 9.44
CA PRO A 178 -23.82 11.53 10.27
C PRO A 178 -25.11 11.00 9.64
N ALA A 179 -26.04 10.51 10.46
CA ALA A 179 -27.32 9.95 10.02
C ALA A 179 -28.22 10.95 9.28
N ALA A 180 -27.97 12.25 9.45
CA ALA A 180 -28.69 13.33 8.78
C ALA A 180 -28.53 13.32 7.25
N ASP A 181 -27.52 12.61 6.71
CA ASP A 181 -27.36 12.45 5.25
C ASP A 181 -28.36 11.45 4.62
N GLY A 182 -29.18 10.77 5.44
CA GLY A 182 -30.19 9.81 4.98
C GLY A 182 -29.62 8.50 4.42
N SER A 183 -28.30 8.31 4.48
CA SER A 183 -27.64 7.10 3.99
C SER A 183 -27.86 5.93 4.95
N PRO A 184 -27.79 4.68 4.44
CA PRO A 184 -27.96 3.49 5.27
C PRO A 184 -26.70 3.17 6.08
N GLY A 185 -26.84 2.28 7.05
CA GLY A 185 -25.73 1.76 7.85
C GLY A 185 -24.77 0.84 7.08
N HIS A 186 -23.67 0.51 7.75
CA HIS A 186 -22.67 -0.48 7.32
C HIS A 186 -22.38 -1.43 8.49
N ILE A 187 -22.28 -2.74 8.25
CA ILE A 187 -22.24 -3.76 9.32
C ILE A 187 -21.03 -3.60 10.26
N LEU A 188 -19.84 -3.31 9.73
CA LEU A 188 -18.63 -3.07 10.55
C LEU A 188 -18.77 -1.80 11.39
N ASN A 189 -19.19 -0.68 10.79
CA ASN A 189 -19.47 0.55 11.51
C ASN A 189 -20.56 0.35 12.56
N THR A 190 -21.56 -0.49 12.30
CA THR A 190 -22.60 -0.83 13.27
C THR A 190 -22.03 -1.57 14.47
N TRP A 191 -21.13 -2.53 14.28
CA TRP A 191 -20.44 -3.20 15.39
C TRP A 191 -19.58 -2.22 16.20
N TRP A 192 -18.83 -1.33 15.53
CA TRP A 192 -18.05 -0.28 16.19
C TRP A 192 -18.93 0.69 16.97
N GLY A 193 -20.06 1.11 16.41
CA GLY A 193 -21.02 2.00 17.05
C GLY A 193 -21.68 1.38 18.27
N VAL A 194 -22.17 0.14 18.16
CA VAL A 194 -22.75 -0.62 19.29
C VAL A 194 -21.71 -0.83 20.39
N SER A 195 -20.47 -1.15 20.04
CA SER A 195 -19.38 -1.26 21.02
C SER A 195 -19.10 0.07 21.72
N ALA A 196 -19.07 1.18 20.97
CA ALA A 196 -18.87 2.51 21.53
C ALA A 196 -20.03 2.96 22.42
N LEU A 197 -21.28 2.62 22.10
CA LEU A 197 -22.42 2.86 22.99
C LEU A 197 -22.19 2.20 24.36
N ARG A 198 -21.76 0.93 24.37
CA ARG A 198 -21.46 0.19 25.60
C ARG A 198 -20.32 0.85 26.39
N ASP A 199 -19.23 1.21 25.71
CA ASP A 199 -18.06 1.85 26.31
C ASP A 199 -18.37 3.27 26.85
N LEU A 200 -19.43 3.92 26.33
CA LEU A 200 -19.96 5.18 26.84
C LEU A 200 -21.03 5.02 27.94
N GLY A 201 -21.43 3.79 28.28
CA GLY A 201 -22.54 3.55 29.21
C GLY A 201 -23.90 4.02 28.67
N LEU A 202 -24.10 3.95 27.35
CA LEU A 202 -25.38 4.14 26.67
C LEU A 202 -26.05 2.79 26.39
N ASP A 203 -27.35 2.81 26.11
CA ASP A 203 -28.07 1.61 25.67
C ASP A 203 -27.52 1.11 24.32
N ALA A 204 -26.89 -0.06 24.38
CA ALA A 204 -26.28 -0.76 23.27
C ALA A 204 -27.04 -2.03 22.87
N GLU A 205 -28.19 -2.31 23.50
CA GLU A 205 -28.95 -3.50 23.19
C GLU A 205 -29.57 -3.41 21.79
N PRO A 206 -29.41 -4.46 20.95
CA PRO A 206 -29.94 -4.44 19.60
C PRO A 206 -31.46 -4.62 19.65
N GLY A 207 -32.18 -3.52 19.39
CA GLY A 207 -33.63 -3.51 19.20
C GLY A 207 -34.08 -4.30 17.97
N SER A 208 -35.38 -4.51 17.82
CA SER A 208 -35.98 -5.30 16.73
C SER A 208 -35.59 -4.80 15.34
N SER A 209 -35.61 -3.48 15.10
CA SER A 209 -35.23 -2.89 13.82
C SER A 209 -33.78 -3.21 13.43
N LEU A 210 -32.85 -3.16 14.39
CA LEU A 210 -31.45 -3.46 14.13
C LEU A 210 -31.26 -4.95 13.82
N ARG A 211 -31.97 -5.83 14.53
CA ARG A 211 -31.92 -7.28 14.27
C ARG A 211 -32.44 -7.61 12.87
N LEU A 212 -33.55 -7.02 12.45
CA LEU A 212 -34.10 -7.19 11.09
C LEU A 212 -33.13 -6.65 10.02
N TRP A 213 -32.46 -5.52 10.30
CA TRP A 213 -31.46 -4.97 9.39
C TRP A 213 -30.24 -5.89 9.25
N VAL A 214 -29.73 -6.45 10.36
CA VAL A 214 -28.63 -7.44 10.35
C VAL A 214 -29.03 -8.72 9.62
N GLU A 215 -30.25 -9.21 9.85
CA GLU A 215 -30.80 -10.37 9.12
C GLU A 215 -30.83 -10.12 7.60
N ALA A 216 -31.25 -8.92 7.18
CA ALA A 216 -31.28 -8.53 5.77
C ALA A 216 -29.88 -8.41 5.12
N CYS A 217 -28.80 -8.40 5.92
CA CYS A 217 -27.42 -8.49 5.42
C CYS A 217 -26.98 -9.94 5.14
N GLN A 218 -27.71 -10.96 5.60
CA GLN A 218 -27.32 -12.36 5.42
C GLN A 218 -27.62 -12.84 3.99
N LEU A 219 -26.60 -13.27 3.26
CA LEU A 219 -26.70 -13.78 1.88
C LEU A 219 -27.14 -15.25 1.81
N PRO A 220 -27.65 -15.76 0.67
CA PRO A 220 -28.06 -17.16 0.52
C PRO A 220 -27.00 -18.19 0.95
N SER A 221 -25.72 -17.86 0.75
CA SER A 221 -24.56 -18.66 1.19
C SER A 221 -24.50 -18.90 2.70
N GLY A 222 -25.11 -18.04 3.51
CA GLY A 222 -25.08 -18.05 4.97
C GLY A 222 -24.19 -16.97 5.59
N GLY A 223 -23.19 -16.47 4.83
CA GLY A 223 -22.38 -15.31 5.22
C GLY A 223 -23.14 -14.00 5.10
N HIS A 224 -22.54 -12.90 5.59
CA HIS A 224 -23.14 -11.57 5.55
C HIS A 224 -22.35 -10.63 4.65
N THR A 225 -23.07 -9.73 3.98
CA THR A 225 -22.52 -8.57 3.25
C THR A 225 -22.52 -7.32 4.14
N TRP A 226 -22.04 -6.19 3.62
CA TRP A 226 -21.85 -4.97 4.39
C TRP A 226 -23.14 -4.17 4.66
N ARG A 227 -24.22 -4.41 3.91
CA ARG A 227 -25.56 -3.84 4.12
C ARG A 227 -26.64 -4.64 3.36
N PRO A 228 -27.95 -4.41 3.62
CA PRO A 228 -29.01 -4.97 2.79
C PRO A 228 -28.93 -4.46 1.34
N LYS A 229 -29.11 -5.37 0.37
CA LYS A 229 -29.03 -5.10 -1.09
C LYS A 229 -27.77 -4.31 -1.46
N ALA A 230 -26.63 -4.74 -0.91
CA ALA A 230 -25.34 -4.09 -1.07
C ALA A 230 -24.90 -3.99 -2.54
N GLU A 231 -24.76 -2.76 -3.03
CA GLU A 231 -24.09 -2.42 -4.28
C GLU A 231 -23.29 -1.12 -4.05
N PRO A 232 -22.05 -1.04 -4.55
CA PRO A 232 -21.23 -2.13 -5.11
C PRO A 232 -20.66 -3.07 -4.04
N GLY A 233 -19.94 -4.12 -4.46
CA GLY A 233 -19.16 -4.97 -3.55
C GLY A 233 -20.01 -5.82 -2.59
N GLY A 234 -21.17 -6.29 -3.05
CA GLY A 234 -22.15 -7.04 -2.28
C GLY A 234 -21.76 -8.48 -1.91
N LEU A 235 -20.49 -8.73 -1.61
CA LEU A 235 -19.93 -10.05 -1.31
C LEU A 235 -20.01 -10.38 0.19
N ASP A 236 -20.19 -11.66 0.52
CA ASP A 236 -19.98 -12.12 1.89
C ASP A 236 -18.49 -12.04 2.28
N ASP A 237 -18.22 -11.82 3.57
CA ASP A 237 -16.85 -11.82 4.11
C ASP A 237 -16.83 -12.24 5.58
N ALA A 238 -15.69 -12.78 6.02
CA ALA A 238 -15.47 -13.18 7.40
C ALA A 238 -15.67 -12.01 8.37
N ALA A 239 -15.22 -10.80 8.00
CA ALA A 239 -15.36 -9.61 8.85
C ALA A 239 -16.83 -9.17 8.98
N TYR A 240 -17.58 -9.16 7.87
CA TYR A 240 -19.00 -8.79 7.87
C TYR A 240 -19.84 -9.81 8.64
N THR A 241 -19.57 -11.10 8.44
CA THR A 241 -20.24 -12.20 9.15
C THR A 241 -19.94 -12.17 10.64
N TRP A 242 -18.68 -11.95 11.02
CA TRP A 242 -18.29 -11.78 12.41
C TRP A 242 -19.00 -10.58 13.06
N ALA A 243 -18.98 -9.40 12.42
CA ALA A 243 -19.64 -8.22 12.95
C ALA A 243 -21.16 -8.44 13.11
N ALA A 244 -21.81 -9.08 12.13
CA ALA A 244 -23.22 -9.43 12.22
C ALA A 244 -23.52 -10.34 13.43
N VAL A 245 -22.75 -11.42 13.62
CA VAL A 245 -22.90 -12.36 14.74
C VAL A 245 -22.64 -11.68 16.10
N GLN A 246 -21.71 -10.73 16.15
CA GLN A 246 -21.43 -9.93 17.35
C GLN A 246 -22.57 -8.96 17.71
N ILE A 247 -23.32 -8.48 16.72
CA ILE A 247 -24.46 -7.58 16.93
C ILE A 247 -25.71 -8.39 17.31
N ALA A 248 -26.02 -9.45 16.58
CA ALA A 248 -27.21 -10.26 16.79
C ALA A 248 -27.03 -11.70 16.30
N LEU A 249 -27.78 -12.65 16.88
CA LEU A 249 -27.81 -14.01 16.37
C LEU A 249 -28.36 -14.04 14.93
N PRO A 250 -27.71 -14.75 13.99
CA PRO A 250 -28.18 -14.84 12.62
C PRO A 250 -29.53 -15.56 12.52
N ALA A 251 -30.43 -15.06 11.67
CA ALA A 251 -31.72 -15.69 11.42
C ALA A 251 -31.57 -17.10 10.85
N ARG A 252 -30.69 -17.29 9.85
CA ARG A 252 -30.33 -18.62 9.31
C ARG A 252 -29.04 -19.12 9.97
N ARG A 253 -29.12 -19.42 11.26
CA ARG A 253 -27.98 -19.84 12.11
C ARG A 253 -27.17 -20.99 11.50
N GLU A 254 -27.83 -22.07 11.08
CA GLU A 254 -27.14 -23.23 10.50
C GLU A 254 -26.47 -22.94 9.15
N ALA A 255 -27.05 -22.05 8.34
CA ALA A 255 -26.40 -21.60 7.11
C ALA A 255 -25.14 -20.79 7.43
N CYS A 256 -25.21 -19.88 8.41
CA CYS A 256 -24.05 -19.12 8.89
C CYS A 256 -22.95 -20.04 9.40
N ARG A 257 -23.29 -21.05 10.23
CA ARG A 257 -22.35 -22.05 10.73
C ARG A 257 -21.65 -22.79 9.60
N ARG A 258 -22.40 -23.34 8.63
CA ARG A 258 -21.82 -24.04 7.47
C ARG A 258 -20.92 -23.14 6.64
N TRP A 259 -21.31 -21.88 6.47
CA TRP A 259 -20.51 -20.90 5.76
C TRP A 259 -19.17 -20.64 6.48
N LEU A 260 -19.18 -20.39 7.79
CA LEU A 260 -17.97 -20.21 8.60
C LEU A 260 -17.06 -21.45 8.58
N GLN A 261 -17.65 -22.66 8.66
CA GLN A 261 -16.89 -23.91 8.53
C GLN A 261 -16.19 -24.03 7.18
N SER A 262 -16.80 -23.51 6.10
CA SER A 262 -16.23 -23.57 4.75
C SER A 262 -14.98 -22.70 4.53
N LEU A 263 -14.66 -21.83 5.51
CA LEU A 263 -13.48 -20.97 5.54
C LEU A 263 -12.25 -21.66 6.15
N PHE A 264 -12.42 -22.78 6.86
CA PHE A 264 -11.34 -23.46 7.58
C PHE A 264 -10.42 -24.23 6.61
N ASN A 265 -9.16 -23.86 6.57
CA ASN A 265 -8.16 -24.43 5.68
C ASN A 265 -7.31 -25.51 6.37
N HIS A 266 -6.69 -26.37 5.57
CA HIS A 266 -5.83 -27.48 6.01
C HIS A 266 -4.56 -27.02 6.74
N ASP A 267 -4.13 -25.78 6.52
CA ASP A 267 -3.03 -25.20 7.30
C ASP A 267 -3.41 -24.90 8.75
N GLY A 268 -4.72 -24.95 9.09
CA GLY A 268 -5.25 -24.65 10.42
C GLY A 268 -5.74 -23.20 10.58
N GLY A 269 -5.60 -22.36 9.56
CA GLY A 269 -6.15 -20.99 9.57
C GLY A 269 -7.49 -20.89 8.83
N PHE A 270 -8.06 -19.69 8.81
CA PHE A 270 -9.28 -19.40 8.05
C PHE A 270 -9.03 -18.35 6.97
N GLY A 271 -9.63 -18.57 5.80
CA GLY A 271 -9.70 -17.58 4.72
C GLY A 271 -10.80 -16.54 4.96
N CYS A 272 -10.68 -15.37 4.33
CA CYS A 272 -11.72 -14.33 4.42
C CYS A 272 -13.03 -14.70 3.67
N ARG A 273 -12.91 -15.57 2.65
CA ARG A 273 -14.00 -16.16 1.87
C ARG A 273 -13.67 -17.63 1.57
N PRO A 274 -14.65 -18.46 1.19
CA PRO A 274 -14.40 -19.86 0.87
C PRO A 274 -13.32 -20.01 -0.21
N GLY A 275 -12.32 -20.86 0.05
CA GLY A 275 -11.20 -21.11 -0.87
C GLY A 275 -10.17 -19.97 -0.96
N ARG A 276 -10.15 -19.04 -0.01
CA ARG A 276 -9.08 -18.04 0.12
C ARG A 276 -8.01 -18.50 1.11
N LEU A 277 -6.78 -17.97 0.95
CA LEU A 277 -5.68 -18.25 1.85
C LEU A 277 -5.99 -17.80 3.27
N SER A 278 -5.47 -18.55 4.23
CA SER A 278 -5.56 -18.22 5.65
C SER A 278 -4.90 -16.88 5.96
N ASN A 279 -5.45 -16.17 6.93
CA ASN A 279 -4.83 -14.99 7.52
C ASN A 279 -5.28 -14.83 8.99
N PRO A 280 -4.51 -14.16 9.85
CA PRO A 280 -4.83 -14.04 11.27
C PRO A 280 -6.16 -13.33 11.54
N MET A 281 -6.52 -12.31 10.74
CA MET A 281 -7.78 -11.57 10.93
C MET A 281 -9.00 -12.47 10.70
N ALA A 282 -9.04 -13.16 9.55
CA ALA A 282 -10.13 -14.07 9.23
C ALA A 282 -10.20 -15.28 10.18
N THR A 283 -9.04 -15.76 10.66
CA THR A 283 -8.95 -16.80 11.69
C THR A 283 -9.63 -16.36 12.98
N PHE A 284 -9.30 -15.17 13.48
CA PHE A 284 -9.96 -14.62 14.66
C PHE A 284 -11.47 -14.42 14.44
N TYR A 285 -11.85 -13.79 13.32
CA TYR A 285 -13.26 -13.53 13.01
C TYR A 285 -14.09 -14.81 12.95
N ALA A 286 -13.59 -15.84 12.27
CA ALA A 286 -14.31 -17.10 12.15
C ALA A 286 -14.40 -17.86 13.47
N LEU A 287 -13.31 -17.95 14.24
CA LEU A 287 -13.31 -18.60 15.56
C LEU A 287 -14.25 -17.88 16.53
N SER A 288 -14.18 -16.55 16.58
CA SER A 288 -15.04 -15.74 17.44
C SER A 288 -16.52 -15.88 17.08
N ALA A 289 -16.86 -15.92 15.79
CA ALA A 289 -18.24 -16.12 15.35
C ALA A 289 -18.73 -17.55 15.64
N LEU A 290 -17.90 -18.57 15.43
CA LEU A 290 -18.23 -19.97 15.74
C LEU A 290 -18.45 -20.18 17.24
N ASP A 291 -17.66 -19.54 18.09
CA ASP A 291 -17.80 -19.57 19.56
C ASP A 291 -19.17 -19.02 20.02
N ILE A 292 -19.57 -17.85 19.53
CA ILE A 292 -20.91 -17.27 19.80
C ILE A 292 -22.03 -18.19 19.30
N LEU A 293 -21.81 -18.88 18.17
CA LEU A 293 -22.75 -19.84 17.63
C LEU A 293 -22.69 -21.21 18.33
N GLY A 294 -21.84 -21.41 19.35
CA GLY A 294 -21.68 -22.68 20.05
C GLY A 294 -21.20 -23.82 19.15
N ALA A 295 -20.36 -23.51 18.16
CA ALA A 295 -19.89 -24.42 17.14
C ALA A 295 -18.37 -24.54 17.13
N ALA A 296 -17.87 -25.71 16.71
CA ALA A 296 -16.45 -25.95 16.51
C ALA A 296 -16.12 -26.13 15.01
N PRO A 297 -14.87 -25.86 14.58
CA PRO A 297 -14.39 -26.22 13.26
C PRO A 297 -14.39 -27.74 13.05
N GLU A 298 -15.06 -28.20 12.00
CA GLU A 298 -15.27 -29.65 11.77
C GLU A 298 -14.45 -30.20 10.58
N ARG A 299 -14.28 -29.42 9.51
CA ARG A 299 -13.67 -29.91 8.27
C ARG A 299 -12.65 -28.93 7.71
N GLN A 300 -11.41 -29.41 7.57
CA GLN A 300 -10.36 -28.68 6.87
C GLN A 300 -10.50 -28.83 5.36
N ARG A 301 -10.35 -27.73 4.62
CA ARG A 301 -10.29 -27.75 3.16
C ARG A 301 -8.84 -27.68 2.69
N PRO A 302 -8.47 -28.37 1.61
CA PRO A 302 -7.16 -28.19 1.00
C PRO A 302 -6.93 -26.72 0.67
N ALA A 303 -5.75 -26.19 1.04
CA ALA A 303 -5.37 -24.86 0.60
C ALA A 303 -5.31 -24.84 -0.95
N PRO A 304 -5.72 -23.72 -1.59
CA PRO A 304 -5.53 -23.54 -3.02
C PRO A 304 -4.05 -23.74 -3.38
N ARG A 305 -3.76 -24.61 -4.36
CA ARG A 305 -2.40 -24.75 -4.87
C ARG A 305 -2.12 -23.61 -5.86
N PRO A 306 -0.96 -22.94 -5.77
CA PRO A 306 -0.54 -21.99 -6.77
C PRO A 306 -0.52 -22.65 -8.15
N LYS A 307 -1.00 -21.94 -9.17
CA LYS A 307 -0.87 -22.40 -10.55
C LYS A 307 0.61 -22.31 -10.95
N PRO A 308 1.17 -23.33 -11.62
CA PRO A 308 2.53 -23.24 -12.12
C PRO A 308 2.65 -22.12 -13.15
N LEU A 309 3.81 -21.49 -13.21
CA LEU A 309 4.12 -20.50 -14.24
C LEU A 309 4.38 -21.19 -15.58
N PRO A 310 3.93 -20.60 -16.71
CA PRO A 310 4.31 -21.09 -18.02
C PRO A 310 5.81 -20.89 -18.28
N GLY A 311 6.38 -21.74 -19.14
CA GLY A 311 7.78 -21.61 -19.57
C GLY A 311 8.02 -20.34 -20.41
N GLY A 312 9.28 -19.88 -20.41
CA GLY A 312 9.75 -18.76 -21.24
C GLY A 312 9.45 -17.37 -20.69
N LEU A 313 8.92 -17.25 -19.46
CA LEU A 313 8.78 -15.96 -18.78
C LEU A 313 10.14 -15.42 -18.33
N LYS A 314 10.31 -14.11 -18.48
CA LYS A 314 11.42 -13.29 -18.03
C LYS A 314 10.90 -12.25 -17.03
N VAL A 315 11.82 -11.63 -16.29
CA VAL A 315 11.50 -10.54 -15.35
C VAL A 315 11.76 -9.21 -16.03
N PHE A 316 10.77 -8.33 -15.97
CA PHE A 316 10.83 -6.94 -16.41
C PHE A 316 10.37 -6.02 -15.29
N THR A 317 10.72 -4.74 -15.36
CA THR A 317 10.35 -3.75 -14.36
C THR A 317 9.51 -2.63 -14.96
N VAL A 318 8.58 -2.12 -14.15
CA VAL A 318 7.75 -0.97 -14.49
C VAL A 318 7.76 0.01 -13.33
N GLN A 319 7.91 1.30 -13.64
CA GLN A 319 7.73 2.38 -12.68
C GLN A 319 6.44 3.11 -13.02
N ILE A 320 5.55 3.22 -12.05
CA ILE A 320 4.25 3.85 -12.23
C ILE A 320 4.29 5.16 -11.46
N GLU A 321 3.80 6.23 -12.08
CA GLU A 321 3.91 7.61 -11.57
C GLU A 321 5.36 8.06 -11.33
N ALA A 322 6.28 7.58 -12.16
CA ALA A 322 7.65 8.05 -12.23
C ALA A 322 7.72 9.51 -12.72
N PRO A 323 8.85 10.21 -12.55
CA PRO A 323 8.98 11.60 -12.99
C PRO A 323 8.56 11.79 -14.45
N GLY A 324 7.69 12.77 -14.68
CA GLY A 324 7.16 13.14 -15.99
C GLY A 324 7.38 14.60 -16.36
N GLN A 325 8.32 15.27 -15.68
CA GLN A 325 8.71 16.67 -15.88
C GLN A 325 10.23 16.78 -15.95
N GLY A 326 10.74 17.93 -16.39
CA GLY A 326 12.19 18.16 -16.55
C GLY A 326 12.76 17.39 -17.74
N SER A 327 14.04 17.04 -17.68
CA SER A 327 14.76 16.41 -18.79
C SER A 327 14.25 15.01 -19.16
N PRO A 328 13.69 14.79 -20.37
CA PRO A 328 13.37 13.46 -20.87
C PRO A 328 14.63 12.61 -21.11
N ALA A 329 15.75 13.24 -21.45
CA ALA A 329 17.02 12.54 -21.65
C ALA A 329 17.56 11.93 -20.34
N ASP A 330 17.43 12.64 -19.22
CA ASP A 330 17.79 12.12 -17.90
C ASP A 330 16.88 10.94 -17.51
N ALA A 331 15.57 11.01 -17.81
CA ALA A 331 14.67 9.89 -17.58
C ALA A 331 15.08 8.63 -18.37
N VAL A 332 15.47 8.79 -19.64
CA VAL A 332 15.95 7.68 -20.48
C VAL A 332 17.26 7.09 -19.94
N GLU A 333 18.21 7.95 -19.53
CA GLU A 333 19.47 7.50 -18.94
C GLU A 333 19.25 6.71 -17.65
N MET A 334 18.37 7.22 -16.77
CA MET A 334 18.00 6.52 -15.54
C MET A 334 17.29 5.21 -15.81
N ALA A 335 16.41 5.17 -16.83
CA ALA A 335 15.75 3.94 -17.23
C ALA A 335 16.75 2.88 -17.67
N ALA A 336 17.73 3.26 -18.50
CA ALA A 336 18.80 2.35 -18.95
C ALA A 336 19.65 1.86 -17.76
N ALA A 337 20.11 2.77 -16.90
CA ALA A 337 20.96 2.45 -15.76
C ALA A 337 20.26 1.53 -14.74
N LEU A 338 18.98 1.79 -14.46
CA LEU A 338 18.19 1.03 -13.49
C LEU A 338 17.42 -0.14 -14.10
N ARG A 339 17.61 -0.42 -15.40
CA ARG A 339 16.90 -1.45 -16.17
C ARG A 339 15.38 -1.35 -16.02
N ILE A 340 14.86 -0.15 -16.22
CA ILE A 340 13.43 0.15 -16.25
C ILE A 340 12.93 -0.09 -17.67
N ASP A 341 12.07 -1.09 -17.83
CA ASP A 341 11.54 -1.47 -19.14
C ASP A 341 10.32 -0.61 -19.51
N LEU A 342 9.50 -0.25 -18.52
CA LEU A 342 8.30 0.58 -18.70
C LEU A 342 8.33 1.77 -17.73
N TRP A 343 8.22 2.98 -18.27
CA TRP A 343 8.21 4.24 -17.51
C TRP A 343 6.85 4.94 -17.63
N GLY A 344 6.07 4.86 -16.55
CA GLY A 344 4.81 5.55 -16.40
C GLY A 344 5.05 6.97 -15.92
N ALA A 345 5.00 7.93 -16.83
CA ALA A 345 5.30 9.33 -16.54
C ALA A 345 4.10 10.02 -15.89
N LYS A 346 4.35 10.64 -14.74
CA LYS A 346 3.33 11.32 -13.95
C LYS A 346 3.03 12.72 -14.45
N ASN A 347 1.76 12.98 -14.76
CA ASN A 347 1.18 14.30 -14.99
C ASN A 347 2.06 15.16 -15.92
N SER A 348 2.52 14.55 -17.01
CA SER A 348 3.49 15.14 -17.92
C SER A 348 2.88 16.26 -18.78
N PRO A 349 3.66 17.33 -19.09
CA PRO A 349 3.23 18.30 -20.07
C PRO A 349 3.17 17.67 -21.47
N ALA A 350 2.39 18.27 -22.36
CA ALA A 350 2.25 17.81 -23.74
C ALA A 350 3.62 17.72 -24.43
N GLY A 351 3.85 16.63 -25.18
CA GLY A 351 5.09 16.39 -25.92
C GLY A 351 6.22 15.76 -25.09
N TRP A 352 6.11 15.69 -23.76
CA TRP A 352 7.19 15.16 -22.92
C TRP A 352 7.40 13.65 -23.11
N ILE A 353 6.30 12.88 -23.12
CA ILE A 353 6.33 11.41 -23.28
C ILE A 353 6.82 11.05 -24.68
N GLU A 354 6.35 11.77 -25.70
CA GLU A 354 6.77 11.60 -27.09
C GLU A 354 8.28 11.85 -27.22
N ARG A 355 8.77 12.95 -26.63
CA ARG A 355 10.20 13.28 -26.63
C ARG A 355 11.04 12.24 -25.89
N ALA A 356 10.58 11.75 -24.73
CA ALA A 356 11.26 10.69 -24.00
C ALA A 356 11.35 9.40 -24.84
N GLN A 357 10.26 9.03 -25.52
CA GLN A 357 10.21 7.85 -26.38
C GLN A 357 11.13 8.00 -27.60
N GLU A 358 11.17 9.17 -28.23
CA GLU A 358 12.11 9.46 -29.33
C GLU A 358 13.56 9.25 -28.91
N ILE A 359 13.95 9.79 -27.74
CA ILE A 359 15.31 9.66 -27.21
C ILE A 359 15.60 8.18 -26.89
N SER A 360 14.65 7.46 -26.28
CA SER A 360 14.76 6.02 -26.04
C SER A 360 15.03 5.24 -27.33
N ASN A 361 14.29 5.55 -28.40
CA ASN A 361 14.44 4.90 -29.71
C ASN A 361 15.80 5.23 -30.35
N GLN A 362 16.21 6.50 -30.33
CA GLN A 362 17.49 6.96 -30.88
C GLN A 362 18.69 6.30 -30.17
N ARG A 363 18.62 6.21 -28.83
CA ARG A 363 19.67 5.60 -28.00
C ARG A 363 19.55 4.09 -27.88
N LYS A 364 18.49 3.47 -28.44
CA LYS A 364 18.15 2.05 -28.28
C LYS A 364 18.10 1.63 -26.80
N ALA A 365 17.57 2.50 -25.94
CA ALA A 365 17.50 2.28 -24.49
C ALA A 365 16.50 1.16 -24.12
N GLY A 366 15.53 0.87 -24.99
CA GLY A 366 14.59 -0.24 -24.81
C GLY A 366 13.48 0.02 -23.79
N VAL A 367 13.31 1.27 -23.35
CA VAL A 367 12.23 1.68 -22.43
C VAL A 367 11.01 2.18 -23.20
N LEU A 368 9.83 1.77 -22.74
CA LEU A 368 8.52 2.27 -23.19
C LEU A 368 8.01 3.34 -22.22
N PHE A 369 7.79 4.56 -22.71
CA PHE A 369 7.18 5.65 -21.94
C PHE A 369 5.67 5.70 -22.17
N PHE A 370 4.89 5.88 -21.10
CA PHE A 370 3.42 5.93 -21.16
C PHE A 370 2.84 6.84 -20.07
N PRO A 371 1.61 7.36 -20.22
CA PRO A 371 0.98 8.18 -19.19
C PRO A 371 0.60 7.35 -17.96
N ALA A 372 1.05 7.77 -16.77
CA ALA A 372 0.63 7.23 -15.48
C ALA A 372 0.30 8.39 -14.54
N ASN A 373 -0.94 8.88 -14.60
CA ASN A 373 -1.34 10.14 -14.00
C ASN A 373 -2.04 9.92 -12.66
N GLU A 374 -1.87 10.90 -11.77
CA GLU A 374 -2.70 11.09 -10.59
C GLU A 374 -3.65 12.25 -10.84
N GLU A 375 -4.96 12.00 -10.75
CA GLU A 375 -5.97 13.05 -10.95
C GLU A 375 -6.27 13.82 -9.67
N TYR A 376 -5.33 14.68 -9.29
CA TYR A 376 -5.45 15.55 -8.12
C TYR A 376 -6.77 16.34 -8.12
N GLY A 377 -7.43 16.36 -6.96
CA GLY A 377 -8.68 17.08 -6.76
C GLY A 377 -9.92 16.35 -7.26
N THR A 378 -9.79 15.10 -7.71
CA THR A 378 -10.94 14.21 -7.90
C THR A 378 -11.29 13.55 -6.57
N PHE A 379 -12.50 13.79 -6.08
CA PHE A 379 -13.08 13.08 -4.94
C PHE A 379 -14.13 12.09 -5.42
N VAL A 380 -14.13 10.91 -4.85
CA VAL A 380 -15.12 9.86 -5.11
C VAL A 380 -15.91 9.59 -3.84
N SER A 381 -17.24 9.54 -3.94
CA SER A 381 -18.13 9.32 -2.82
C SER A 381 -18.91 8.00 -2.91
N LEU A 382 -19.18 7.43 -1.73
CA LEU A 382 -20.12 6.32 -1.56
C LEU A 382 -21.08 6.67 -0.41
N PRO A 383 -22.41 6.54 -0.60
CA PRO A 383 -23.38 6.94 0.43
C PRO A 383 -23.09 6.33 1.80
N GLY A 384 -22.98 7.18 2.82
CA GLY A 384 -22.72 6.77 4.19
C GLY A 384 -21.25 6.61 4.58
N LEU A 385 -20.34 6.61 3.60
CA LEU A 385 -18.92 6.35 3.84
C LEU A 385 -18.03 7.59 3.71
N GLY A 386 -18.50 8.65 3.04
CA GLY A 386 -17.75 9.89 2.83
C GLY A 386 -17.28 10.06 1.39
N ALA A 387 -16.43 11.05 1.15
CA ALA A 387 -15.88 11.39 -0.17
C ALA A 387 -14.37 11.56 -0.11
N TYR A 388 -13.63 10.73 -0.83
CA TYR A 388 -12.17 10.62 -0.70
C TYR A 388 -11.42 10.90 -2.00
N SER A 389 -10.26 11.53 -1.88
CA SER A 389 -9.26 11.69 -2.95
C SER A 389 -8.23 10.53 -2.92
N HIS A 390 -7.18 10.57 -3.75
CA HIS A 390 -6.12 9.53 -3.78
C HIS A 390 -6.68 8.12 -4.08
N LEU A 391 -7.73 8.10 -4.90
CA LEU A 391 -8.37 6.90 -5.41
C LEU A 391 -8.30 6.85 -6.94
N VAL A 392 -7.61 7.83 -7.56
CA VAL A 392 -7.66 8.08 -9.00
C VAL A 392 -6.26 8.17 -9.60
N ASP A 393 -5.59 7.02 -9.52
CA ASP A 393 -4.30 6.81 -10.17
C ASP A 393 -4.56 5.91 -11.37
N LEU A 394 -4.13 6.37 -12.54
CA LEU A 394 -4.44 5.71 -13.81
C LEU A 394 -3.19 5.56 -14.65
N ALA A 395 -3.13 4.45 -15.38
CA ALA A 395 -2.09 4.18 -16.36
C ALA A 395 -2.75 3.79 -17.68
N ALA A 396 -2.26 4.30 -18.80
CA ALA A 396 -2.82 4.02 -20.12
C ALA A 396 -1.72 3.80 -21.17
N PRO A 397 -2.00 3.09 -22.27
CA PRO A 397 -1.03 2.95 -23.34
C PRO A 397 -0.67 4.32 -23.94
N PRO A 398 0.50 4.45 -24.58
CA PRO A 398 0.88 5.68 -25.28
C PRO A 398 -0.20 6.09 -26.29
N GLY A 399 -0.55 7.38 -26.31
CA GLY A 399 -1.56 7.93 -27.22
C GLY A 399 -3.02 7.55 -26.92
N ALA A 400 -3.31 6.87 -25.80
CA ALA A 400 -4.67 6.48 -25.45
C ALA A 400 -5.57 7.68 -25.13
N GLY A 401 -6.71 7.79 -25.80
CA GLY A 401 -7.75 8.77 -25.52
C GLY A 401 -8.88 8.16 -24.68
N PHE A 402 -9.04 8.62 -23.44
CA PHE A 402 -10.09 8.18 -22.51
C PHE A 402 -10.85 9.34 -21.85
N GLY A 403 -10.82 10.51 -22.50
CA GLY A 403 -11.49 11.73 -22.05
C GLY A 403 -10.67 12.55 -21.03
N PRO A 404 -11.12 13.79 -20.76
CA PRO A 404 -10.44 14.68 -19.82
C PRO A 404 -10.54 14.18 -18.37
N SER A 405 -9.69 14.73 -17.52
CA SER A 405 -9.75 14.52 -16.08
C SER A 405 -11.10 14.97 -15.51
N LEU A 406 -11.58 14.25 -14.48
CA LEU A 406 -12.77 14.61 -13.72
C LEU A 406 -12.43 15.43 -12.46
N ALA A 407 -11.21 15.96 -12.35
CA ALA A 407 -10.77 16.77 -11.21
C ALA A 407 -11.70 17.97 -10.98
N ASN A 408 -12.40 17.96 -9.85
CA ASN A 408 -13.22 19.06 -9.38
C ASN A 408 -13.33 18.96 -7.86
N LYS A 409 -12.60 19.83 -7.15
CA LYS A 409 -12.55 19.82 -5.68
C LYS A 409 -13.88 20.19 -5.02
N GLU A 410 -14.76 20.87 -5.74
CA GLU A 410 -16.06 21.33 -5.20
C GLU A 410 -17.16 20.27 -5.34
N LYS A 411 -16.93 19.25 -6.19
CA LYS A 411 -17.95 18.26 -6.53
C LYS A 411 -17.40 16.84 -6.44
N PRO A 412 -17.60 16.14 -5.31
CA PRO A 412 -17.38 14.71 -5.24
C PRO A 412 -18.25 13.96 -6.24
N TRP A 413 -17.66 12.99 -6.93
CA TRP A 413 -18.35 12.12 -7.88
C TRP A 413 -18.90 10.90 -7.17
N PRO A 414 -20.22 10.61 -7.25
CA PRO A 414 -20.74 9.32 -6.86
C PRO A 414 -19.98 8.21 -7.57
N TRP A 415 -19.58 7.17 -6.85
CA TRP A 415 -18.72 6.11 -7.40
C TRP A 415 -19.25 5.46 -8.67
N GLU A 416 -20.56 5.23 -8.77
CA GLU A 416 -21.17 4.66 -9.98
C GLU A 416 -21.04 5.58 -11.19
N GLU A 417 -21.22 6.89 -10.99
CA GLU A 417 -21.04 7.89 -12.05
C GLU A 417 -19.56 7.98 -12.45
N PHE A 418 -18.65 7.98 -11.49
CA PHE A 418 -17.21 7.94 -11.74
C PHE A 418 -16.79 6.70 -12.53
N ARG A 419 -17.33 5.53 -12.18
CA ARG A 419 -17.09 4.26 -12.88
C ARG A 419 -17.47 4.35 -14.36
N GLU A 420 -18.65 4.88 -14.68
CA GLU A 420 -19.11 5.00 -16.06
C GLU A 420 -18.39 6.11 -16.84
N ARG A 421 -18.13 7.26 -16.23
CA ARG A 421 -17.53 8.41 -16.91
C ARG A 421 -16.02 8.32 -17.05
N ARG A 422 -15.35 7.59 -16.15
CA ARG A 422 -13.87 7.56 -16.09
C ARG A 422 -13.28 6.17 -16.25
N ILE A 423 -13.68 5.23 -15.41
CA ILE A 423 -13.06 3.89 -15.38
C ILE A 423 -13.40 3.12 -16.65
N ARG A 424 -14.65 3.17 -17.11
CA ARG A 424 -15.10 2.45 -18.31
C ARG A 424 -14.39 2.94 -19.60
N PRO A 425 -14.33 4.25 -19.92
CA PRO A 425 -13.56 4.74 -21.06
C PRO A 425 -12.08 4.40 -20.97
N LEU A 426 -11.46 4.54 -19.78
CA LEU A 426 -10.06 4.19 -19.55
C LEU A 426 -9.80 2.71 -19.89
N ARG A 427 -10.64 1.80 -19.38
CA ARG A 427 -10.54 0.36 -19.67
C ARG A 427 -10.74 0.04 -21.14
N ALA A 428 -11.70 0.70 -21.80
CA ALA A 428 -11.94 0.53 -23.23
C ALA A 428 -10.73 0.98 -24.08
N ALA A 429 -10.01 2.01 -23.62
CA ALA A 429 -8.75 2.47 -24.23
C ALA A 429 -7.52 1.63 -23.83
N GLY A 430 -7.70 0.51 -23.13
CA GLY A 430 -6.60 -0.36 -22.70
C GLY A 430 -5.83 0.14 -21.47
N GLY A 431 -6.33 1.16 -20.78
CA GLY A 431 -5.78 1.65 -19.51
C GLY A 431 -6.33 0.93 -18.28
N ARG A 432 -5.74 1.20 -17.12
CA ARG A 432 -6.09 0.59 -15.83
C ARG A 432 -6.01 1.63 -14.72
N MET A 433 -6.95 1.53 -13.77
CA MET A 433 -6.84 2.23 -12.48
C MET A 433 -5.97 1.41 -11.53
N ILE A 434 -5.26 2.11 -10.67
CA ILE A 434 -4.49 1.55 -9.56
C ILE A 434 -5.04 2.19 -8.29
N TRP A 435 -5.32 1.36 -7.29
CA TRP A 435 -5.78 1.87 -6.01
C TRP A 435 -4.56 2.36 -5.22
N GLN A 436 -4.58 3.61 -4.76
CA GLN A 436 -3.46 4.25 -4.08
C GLN A 436 -3.56 4.10 -2.56
N PHE A 437 -4.51 4.82 -1.94
CA PHE A 437 -4.51 5.03 -0.50
C PHE A 437 -5.90 5.41 0.04
N ASN A 438 -6.37 4.74 1.11
CA ASN A 438 -7.53 5.19 1.89
C ASN A 438 -7.64 4.49 3.26
N GLU A 439 -7.63 5.28 4.34
CA GLU A 439 -7.69 4.75 5.72
C GLU A 439 -9.08 4.25 6.14
N ASN A 440 -10.12 4.60 5.38
CA ASN A 440 -11.46 4.05 5.55
C ASN A 440 -11.47 2.61 5.01
N GLU A 441 -11.20 1.64 5.89
CA GLU A 441 -11.20 0.21 5.57
C GLU A 441 -12.55 -0.23 4.99
N GLU A 442 -13.66 0.26 5.54
CA GLU A 442 -15.02 -0.09 5.10
C GLU A 442 -15.24 0.29 3.62
N LEU A 443 -14.90 1.52 3.24
CA LEU A 443 -14.97 1.97 1.85
C LEU A 443 -13.97 1.21 0.96
N THR A 444 -12.74 1.05 1.41
CA THR A 444 -11.70 0.37 0.61
C THR A 444 -12.08 -1.07 0.31
N ARG A 445 -12.64 -1.80 1.28
CA ARG A 445 -13.12 -3.17 1.07
C ARG A 445 -14.17 -3.24 -0.01
N ILE A 446 -15.13 -2.32 -0.01
CA ILE A 446 -16.20 -2.25 -1.02
C ILE A 446 -15.62 -2.02 -2.41
N LEU A 447 -14.73 -1.02 -2.56
CA LEU A 447 -14.14 -0.68 -3.85
C LEU A 447 -13.25 -1.80 -4.40
N LEU A 448 -12.41 -2.40 -3.56
CA LEU A 448 -11.53 -3.50 -3.96
C LEU A 448 -12.29 -4.83 -4.17
N ASP A 449 -13.37 -5.07 -3.43
CA ASP A 449 -14.23 -6.23 -3.68
C ASP A 449 -14.97 -6.10 -5.02
N GLU A 450 -15.46 -4.91 -5.38
CA GLU A 450 -15.99 -4.67 -6.72
C GLU A 450 -14.90 -4.79 -7.80
N ALA A 451 -13.66 -4.39 -7.51
CA ALA A 451 -12.56 -4.56 -8.45
C ALA A 451 -12.33 -6.03 -8.84
N LEU A 452 -12.59 -6.98 -7.93
CA LEU A 452 -12.52 -8.41 -8.26
C LEU A 452 -13.61 -8.86 -9.24
N GLU A 453 -14.76 -8.20 -9.26
CA GLU A 453 -15.91 -8.56 -10.10
C GLU A 453 -15.90 -7.82 -11.44
N LYS A 454 -15.61 -6.52 -11.41
CA LYS A 454 -15.76 -5.60 -12.55
C LYS A 454 -14.42 -5.07 -13.06
N GLY A 455 -13.32 -5.33 -12.34
CA GLY A 455 -11.99 -4.83 -12.69
C GLY A 455 -11.85 -3.32 -12.57
N THR A 456 -12.60 -2.68 -11.67
CA THR A 456 -12.52 -1.21 -11.47
C THR A 456 -11.11 -0.75 -11.12
N TYR A 457 -10.39 -1.53 -10.32
CA TYR A 457 -8.94 -1.43 -10.09
C TYR A 457 -8.22 -2.69 -10.60
N ALA A 458 -7.00 -2.51 -11.12
CA ALA A 458 -6.17 -3.61 -11.61
C ALA A 458 -5.03 -3.99 -10.66
N ALA A 459 -4.68 -3.09 -9.74
CA ALA A 459 -3.61 -3.28 -8.78
C ALA A 459 -3.83 -2.42 -7.53
N VAL A 460 -3.11 -2.75 -6.47
CA VAL A 460 -3.10 -2.06 -5.18
C VAL A 460 -1.69 -1.55 -4.92
N SER A 461 -1.56 -0.26 -4.63
CA SER A 461 -0.31 0.35 -4.21
C SER A 461 0.12 -0.18 -2.84
N THR A 462 1.42 -0.44 -2.69
CA THR A 462 2.00 -0.98 -1.45
C THR A 462 3.21 -0.17 -1.00
N PHE A 463 4.30 -0.19 -1.75
CA PHE A 463 5.42 0.71 -1.52
C PHE A 463 5.17 2.03 -2.24
N HIS A 464 5.18 3.11 -1.46
CA HIS A 464 4.80 4.44 -1.93
C HIS A 464 5.92 5.45 -1.73
N PHE A 465 5.90 6.56 -2.49
CA PHE A 465 6.80 7.69 -2.25
C PHE A 465 6.74 8.15 -0.80
N GLY A 466 7.84 8.74 -0.33
CA GLY A 466 7.94 9.11 1.07
C GLY A 466 7.89 7.90 2.01
N VAL A 467 8.11 6.69 1.47
CA VAL A 467 8.33 5.39 2.12
C VAL A 467 7.26 5.04 3.16
N GLU A 468 6.03 4.98 2.68
CA GLU A 468 4.96 4.27 3.37
C GLU A 468 4.81 2.90 2.71
N ASP A 469 5.06 1.86 3.50
CA ASP A 469 4.58 0.52 3.22
C ASP A 469 3.11 0.49 3.66
N PHE A 470 2.19 0.62 2.71
CA PHE A 470 0.76 0.64 2.99
C PHE A 470 0.26 -0.68 3.58
N LEU A 471 0.99 -1.79 3.48
CA LEU A 471 0.62 -3.02 4.18
C LEU A 471 0.86 -2.92 5.70
N ARG A 472 1.61 -1.92 6.18
CA ARG A 472 1.78 -1.62 7.60
C ARG A 472 0.71 -0.68 8.14
N THR A 473 0.31 0.31 7.36
CA THR A 473 -0.70 1.30 7.79
C THR A 473 -2.13 0.86 7.47
N GLN A 474 -2.30 0.00 6.47
CA GLN A 474 -3.58 -0.54 6.00
C GLN A 474 -3.49 -2.08 5.93
N PRO A 475 -3.26 -2.76 7.06
CA PRO A 475 -2.98 -4.21 7.12
C PRO A 475 -4.12 -5.08 6.58
N PHE A 476 -5.34 -4.55 6.53
CA PHE A 476 -6.48 -5.23 5.91
C PHE A 476 -6.22 -5.54 4.42
N LEU A 477 -5.36 -4.79 3.74
CA LEU A 477 -4.96 -5.03 2.34
C LEU A 477 -4.33 -6.41 2.15
N ALA A 478 -3.71 -7.01 3.17
CA ALA A 478 -3.09 -8.34 3.09
C ALA A 478 -4.06 -9.44 2.63
N ARG A 479 -5.39 -9.23 2.74
CA ARG A 479 -6.41 -10.16 2.22
C ARG A 479 -6.45 -10.22 0.68
N TYR A 480 -5.98 -9.18 -0.01
CA TYR A 480 -6.00 -9.08 -1.48
C TYR A 480 -4.72 -9.59 -2.14
N ARG A 481 -3.72 -10.06 -1.37
CA ARG A 481 -2.35 -10.38 -1.85
C ARG A 481 -2.23 -11.40 -2.99
N GLU A 482 -3.25 -12.26 -3.17
CA GLU A 482 -3.33 -13.24 -4.28
C GLU A 482 -4.53 -12.95 -5.20
N LEU A 483 -5.27 -11.88 -4.95
CA LEU A 483 -6.49 -11.51 -5.66
C LEU A 483 -6.28 -10.31 -6.57
N LEU A 484 -5.43 -9.37 -6.16
CA LEU A 484 -5.02 -8.23 -6.95
C LEU A 484 -3.48 -8.13 -6.92
N PRO A 485 -2.84 -7.83 -8.05
CA PRO A 485 -1.46 -7.39 -8.11
C PRO A 485 -1.14 -6.30 -7.08
N PHE A 486 -0.01 -6.45 -6.39
CA PHE A 486 0.55 -5.37 -5.57
C PHE A 486 1.69 -4.70 -6.34
N VAL A 487 1.63 -3.38 -6.39
CA VAL A 487 2.58 -2.55 -7.14
C VAL A 487 3.22 -1.52 -6.20
N SER A 488 4.36 -0.97 -6.63
CA SER A 488 4.90 0.23 -6.05
C SER A 488 4.55 1.44 -6.92
N LEU A 489 4.14 2.53 -6.28
CA LEU A 489 3.90 3.81 -6.96
C LEU A 489 5.00 4.79 -6.59
N GLN A 490 5.64 5.34 -7.62
CA GLN A 490 6.71 6.31 -7.45
C GLN A 490 6.17 7.66 -7.00
N ASP A 491 4.93 8.00 -7.36
CA ASP A 491 4.22 9.23 -7.01
C ASP A 491 5.19 10.45 -6.99
N ALA A 492 5.77 10.71 -8.16
CA ALA A 492 6.87 11.65 -8.31
C ALA A 492 6.45 13.11 -8.09
N HIS A 493 7.17 13.77 -7.18
CA HIS A 493 6.98 15.18 -6.80
C HIS A 493 8.22 16.04 -7.12
N THR A 494 8.96 15.66 -8.17
CA THR A 494 10.18 16.37 -8.61
C THR A 494 9.93 17.18 -9.88
N ARG A 495 10.78 18.20 -10.09
CA ARG A 495 10.87 18.93 -11.36
C ARG A 495 11.85 18.33 -12.35
N GLU A 496 12.75 17.46 -11.88
CA GLU A 496 13.79 16.84 -12.70
C GLU A 496 13.93 15.35 -12.35
N PRO A 497 13.98 14.43 -13.33
CA PRO A 497 14.01 13.00 -13.04
C PRO A 497 15.22 12.58 -12.21
N TRP A 498 16.38 13.18 -12.47
CA TRP A 498 17.65 12.86 -11.80
C TRP A 498 17.55 12.93 -10.27
N TRP A 499 16.83 13.93 -9.74
CA TRP A 499 16.68 14.12 -8.31
C TRP A 499 15.66 13.18 -7.65
N TRP A 500 15.00 12.31 -8.42
CA TRP A 500 14.16 11.22 -7.91
C TRP A 500 14.89 9.87 -7.80
N GLY A 501 16.18 9.85 -8.15
CA GLY A 501 16.90 8.60 -8.40
C GLY A 501 16.93 7.61 -7.24
N GLU A 502 17.11 8.05 -5.98
CA GLU A 502 17.14 7.12 -4.83
C GLU A 502 15.80 6.41 -4.65
N GLN A 503 14.66 7.01 -5.07
CA GLN A 503 13.36 6.33 -5.02
C GLN A 503 13.25 5.26 -6.11
N LEU A 504 13.65 5.58 -7.34
CA LEU A 504 13.69 4.63 -8.47
C LEU A 504 14.66 3.47 -8.19
N GLU A 505 15.76 3.75 -7.50
CA GLU A 505 16.72 2.75 -7.02
C GLU A 505 16.12 1.91 -5.87
N GLY A 506 15.44 2.56 -4.94
CA GLY A 506 14.98 2.00 -3.67
C GLY A 506 13.80 1.04 -3.79
N PHE A 507 12.80 1.33 -4.63
CA PHE A 507 11.64 0.45 -4.80
C PHE A 507 11.12 0.43 -6.24
N ARG A 508 10.43 -0.66 -6.61
CA ARG A 508 9.91 -0.87 -7.97
C ARG A 508 8.84 -1.94 -8.06
N THR A 509 8.08 -1.90 -9.16
CA THR A 509 7.21 -2.99 -9.59
C THR A 509 7.96 -3.89 -10.57
N VAL A 510 7.83 -5.20 -10.38
CA VAL A 510 8.37 -6.24 -11.25
C VAL A 510 7.22 -7.06 -11.81
N PHE A 511 7.32 -7.45 -13.08
CA PHE A 511 6.33 -8.30 -13.73
C PHE A 511 7.00 -9.39 -14.56
N LEU A 512 6.29 -10.51 -14.71
CA LEU A 512 6.74 -11.62 -15.54
C LEU A 512 6.05 -11.57 -16.89
N ALA A 513 6.83 -11.63 -17.96
CA ALA A 513 6.34 -11.63 -19.33
C ALA A 513 7.35 -12.25 -20.28
N ARG A 514 7.00 -12.41 -21.56
CA ARG A 514 7.94 -12.83 -22.61
C ARG A 514 8.73 -11.64 -23.19
N GLU A 515 8.13 -10.46 -23.14
CA GLU A 515 8.64 -9.19 -23.66
C GLU A 515 8.12 -8.02 -22.81
N PRO A 516 8.80 -6.85 -22.81
CA PRO A 516 8.37 -5.68 -22.07
C PRO A 516 7.41 -4.79 -22.88
N SER A 517 6.26 -5.32 -23.29
CA SER A 517 5.24 -4.56 -24.03
C SER A 517 4.05 -4.17 -23.14
N TRP A 518 3.30 -3.13 -23.52
CA TRP A 518 2.08 -2.74 -22.81
C TRP A 518 1.07 -3.89 -22.72
N LYS A 519 0.91 -4.65 -23.82
CA LYS A 519 0.04 -5.84 -23.85
C LYS A 519 0.49 -6.89 -22.83
N ALA A 520 1.79 -7.16 -22.75
CA ALA A 520 2.33 -8.12 -21.81
C ALA A 520 2.22 -7.64 -20.35
N TRP A 521 2.32 -6.34 -20.10
CA TRP A 521 2.03 -5.74 -18.79
C TRP A 521 0.57 -5.96 -18.37
N LEU A 522 -0.39 -5.72 -19.27
CA LEU A 522 -1.81 -5.99 -18.99
C LEU A 522 -2.08 -7.48 -18.72
N GLU A 523 -1.44 -8.37 -19.48
CA GLU A 523 -1.53 -9.81 -19.22
C GLU A 523 -0.95 -10.15 -17.84
N ALA A 524 0.21 -9.60 -17.48
CA ALA A 524 0.82 -9.86 -16.18
C ALA A 524 -0.08 -9.42 -15.03
N LEU A 525 -0.74 -8.25 -15.14
CA LEU A 525 -1.73 -7.79 -14.17
C LEU A 525 -2.90 -8.79 -14.04
N GLU A 526 -3.50 -9.20 -15.15
CA GLU A 526 -4.63 -10.14 -15.17
C GLU A 526 -4.26 -11.52 -14.59
N ARG A 527 -3.04 -11.99 -14.86
CA ARG A 527 -2.55 -13.31 -14.42
C ARG A 527 -1.99 -13.30 -13.00
N GLY A 528 -1.86 -12.14 -12.35
CA GLY A 528 -1.21 -12.02 -11.05
C GLY A 528 0.30 -12.30 -11.10
N TRP A 529 0.95 -12.01 -12.22
CA TRP A 529 2.39 -12.18 -12.45
C TRP A 529 3.21 -10.93 -12.07
N VAL A 530 2.73 -10.20 -11.07
CA VAL A 530 3.23 -8.89 -10.69
C VAL A 530 3.53 -8.89 -9.19
N MET A 531 4.59 -8.18 -8.82
CA MET A 531 5.07 -8.08 -7.46
C MET A 531 5.77 -6.73 -7.24
N ALA A 532 5.70 -6.22 -6.01
CA ALA A 532 6.45 -5.05 -5.59
C ALA A 532 7.69 -5.45 -4.77
N VAL A 533 8.80 -4.74 -4.99
CA VAL A 533 10.08 -4.96 -4.29
C VAL A 533 10.62 -3.62 -3.78
N CYS A 534 11.09 -3.60 -2.54
CA CYS A 534 11.72 -2.43 -1.92
C CYS A 534 13.00 -2.84 -1.18
N ALA A 535 14.04 -2.03 -1.28
CA ALA A 535 15.26 -2.14 -0.50
C ALA A 535 15.98 -0.77 -0.43
N ASP A 536 15.46 0.10 0.43
CA ASP A 536 15.81 1.51 0.60
C ASP A 536 16.34 1.84 2.01
N ALA A 537 16.62 3.11 2.28
CA ALA A 537 17.14 3.52 3.59
C ALA A 537 16.21 3.23 4.78
N ARG A 538 14.87 3.20 4.59
CA ARG A 538 13.94 2.98 5.74
C ARG A 538 13.72 1.51 6.05
N SER A 539 13.87 0.66 5.05
CA SER A 539 14.01 -0.78 5.23
C SER A 539 15.40 -1.18 5.73
N ASN A 540 16.28 -0.23 6.07
CA ASN A 540 17.70 -0.47 6.37
C ASN A 540 18.41 -1.25 5.24
N PHE A 541 17.97 -1.03 4.00
CA PHE A 541 18.38 -1.74 2.81
C PHE A 541 18.13 -3.26 2.86
N GLU A 542 17.25 -3.73 3.73
CA GLU A 542 16.72 -5.08 3.68
C GLU A 542 15.70 -5.20 2.55
N THR A 543 15.73 -6.33 1.84
CA THR A 543 14.78 -6.54 0.74
C THR A 543 13.41 -6.91 1.30
N ARG A 544 12.39 -6.20 0.84
CA ARG A 544 10.98 -6.39 1.16
C ARG A 544 10.19 -6.66 -0.10
N TYR A 545 9.14 -7.43 0.08
CA TYR A 545 8.36 -8.06 -0.98
C TYR A 545 6.88 -7.89 -0.67
N ALA A 546 6.11 -7.43 -1.65
CA ALA A 546 4.66 -7.28 -1.53
C ALA A 546 3.94 -7.93 -2.71
N GLY A 547 2.93 -8.75 -2.39
CA GLY A 547 2.14 -9.52 -3.35
C GLY A 547 2.89 -10.72 -3.95
N GLY A 548 2.37 -11.19 -5.09
CA GLY A 548 2.94 -12.26 -5.89
C GLY A 548 2.73 -13.66 -5.28
N SER A 549 2.14 -14.56 -6.07
CA SER A 549 2.05 -15.97 -5.74
C SER A 549 3.42 -16.60 -5.49
N GLU A 550 3.46 -17.74 -4.80
CA GLU A 550 4.72 -18.42 -4.46
C GLU A 550 5.66 -18.65 -5.67
N PRO A 551 5.18 -19.10 -6.85
CA PRO A 551 6.02 -19.22 -8.05
C PRO A 551 6.56 -17.87 -8.55
N VAL A 552 5.74 -16.82 -8.55
CA VAL A 552 6.14 -15.47 -8.99
C VAL A 552 7.24 -14.95 -8.08
N ARG A 553 7.00 -15.02 -6.77
CA ARG A 553 7.95 -14.60 -5.74
C ARG A 553 9.29 -15.31 -5.86
N ARG A 554 9.29 -16.62 -6.06
CA ARG A 554 10.52 -17.39 -6.20
C ARG A 554 11.38 -16.87 -7.35
N LEU A 555 10.76 -16.64 -8.51
CA LEU A 555 11.45 -16.17 -9.71
C LEU A 555 11.92 -14.72 -9.54
N VAL A 556 11.08 -13.85 -9.01
CA VAL A 556 11.41 -12.45 -8.72
C VAL A 556 12.55 -12.35 -7.69
N ALA A 557 12.52 -13.13 -6.61
CA ALA A 557 13.58 -13.12 -5.61
C ALA A 557 14.93 -13.58 -6.18
N GLN A 558 14.94 -14.65 -6.99
CA GLN A 558 16.16 -15.10 -7.68
C GLN A 558 16.72 -14.02 -8.62
N TRP A 559 15.85 -13.37 -9.40
CA TRP A 559 16.26 -12.28 -10.27
C TRP A 559 16.78 -11.07 -9.47
N TRP A 560 16.11 -10.71 -8.38
CA TRP A 560 16.48 -9.58 -7.54
C TRP A 560 17.86 -9.78 -6.92
N GLU A 561 18.11 -10.92 -6.26
CA GLU A 561 19.41 -11.23 -5.65
C GLU A 561 20.55 -11.22 -6.68
N LYS A 562 20.29 -11.71 -7.90
CA LYS A 562 21.29 -11.70 -8.99
C LYS A 562 21.61 -10.28 -9.50
N ASN A 563 20.63 -9.39 -9.54
CA ASN A 563 20.75 -8.12 -10.26
C ASN A 563 20.88 -6.89 -9.36
N ARG A 564 20.47 -6.96 -8.09
CA ARG A 564 20.34 -5.80 -7.19
C ARG A 564 21.59 -4.93 -7.12
N GLN A 565 22.77 -5.51 -7.09
CA GLN A 565 24.03 -4.75 -7.03
C GLN A 565 24.27 -3.89 -8.28
N ALA A 566 23.78 -4.33 -9.44
CA ALA A 566 23.89 -3.60 -10.71
C ALA A 566 22.76 -2.58 -10.92
N LEU A 567 21.67 -2.63 -10.14
CA LEU A 567 20.54 -1.71 -10.22
C LEU A 567 20.82 -0.45 -9.37
N ARG A 568 21.85 0.31 -9.75
CA ARG A 568 22.33 1.48 -9.03
C ARG A 568 22.46 2.66 -9.99
N LEU A 569 22.20 3.86 -9.51
CA LEU A 569 22.45 5.06 -10.32
C LEU A 569 23.94 5.23 -10.61
N PRO A 570 24.28 5.75 -11.81
CA PRO A 570 25.65 6.14 -12.13
C PRO A 570 26.13 7.30 -11.24
N PRO A 571 27.45 7.60 -11.24
CA PRO A 571 27.98 8.75 -10.50
C PRO A 571 27.40 10.09 -10.99
N ALA A 572 26.98 10.20 -12.25
CA ALA A 572 26.33 11.39 -12.77
C ALA A 572 25.39 11.03 -13.94
N CYS A 573 24.44 11.92 -14.22
CA CYS A 573 23.74 11.96 -15.50
C CYS A 573 24.45 12.93 -16.44
N MET A 574 24.81 12.46 -17.63
CA MET A 574 25.46 13.25 -18.68
C MET A 574 24.52 13.35 -19.87
N THR A 575 24.16 14.57 -20.27
CA THR A 575 23.18 14.82 -21.33
C THR A 575 23.68 15.93 -22.24
N ALA A 576 23.82 15.66 -23.53
CA ALA A 576 24.01 16.72 -24.52
C ALA A 576 22.68 17.47 -24.71
N VAL A 577 22.70 18.79 -24.48
CA VAL A 577 21.55 19.69 -24.61
C VAL A 577 21.80 20.67 -25.75
N GLY A 578 20.82 20.82 -26.63
CA GLY A 578 20.81 21.79 -27.73
C GLY A 578 19.93 23.00 -27.43
N SER A 579 20.14 24.09 -28.19
CA SER A 579 19.33 25.31 -28.04
C SER A 579 17.83 25.11 -28.27
N THR A 580 17.45 24.10 -29.04
CA THR A 580 16.06 23.81 -29.43
C THR A 580 15.36 22.75 -28.57
N ASP A 581 16.04 22.14 -27.59
CA ASP A 581 15.42 21.11 -26.75
C ASP A 581 14.30 21.73 -25.88
N PRO A 582 13.03 21.31 -25.96
CA PRO A 582 11.96 22.06 -25.29
C PRO A 582 11.96 21.91 -23.76
N PHE A 583 12.49 20.80 -23.23
CA PHE A 583 12.38 20.43 -21.82
C PHE A 583 13.70 20.48 -21.03
N GLU A 584 14.82 20.70 -21.71
CA GLU A 584 16.14 20.63 -21.08
C GLU A 584 16.48 21.93 -20.35
N GLU A 585 16.93 21.83 -19.10
CA GLU A 585 17.54 22.95 -18.36
C GLU A 585 19.02 23.10 -18.79
N GLY A 586 19.51 24.34 -18.82
CA GLY A 586 20.91 24.63 -19.16
C GLY A 586 21.21 24.63 -20.67
N LYS A 587 20.20 24.84 -21.51
CA LYS A 587 20.38 24.96 -22.96
C LYS A 587 21.24 26.18 -23.30
N PRO A 588 22.22 26.05 -24.21
CA PRO A 588 22.95 27.20 -24.71
C PRO A 588 22.05 28.04 -25.62
N ALA A 589 22.40 29.32 -25.81
CA ALA A 589 21.71 30.18 -26.78
C ALA A 589 21.85 29.65 -28.22
N GLU A 590 23.04 29.13 -28.56
CA GLU A 590 23.37 28.54 -29.85
C GLU A 590 24.21 27.27 -29.66
N GLY A 591 24.15 26.34 -30.62
CA GLY A 591 24.93 25.11 -30.59
C GLY A 591 24.48 24.07 -29.56
N ARG A 592 25.44 23.32 -29.03
CA ARG A 592 25.23 22.22 -28.06
C ARG A 592 26.16 22.38 -26.87
N ALA A 593 25.71 21.92 -25.70
CA ALA A 593 26.52 21.80 -24.50
C ALA A 593 26.29 20.44 -23.86
N LEU A 594 27.27 19.96 -23.09
CA LEU A 594 27.13 18.81 -22.24
C LEU A 594 26.76 19.26 -20.82
N ARG A 595 25.60 18.83 -20.35
CA ARG A 595 25.18 18.96 -18.96
C ARG A 595 25.62 17.72 -18.17
N VAL A 596 26.23 17.94 -17.00
CA VAL A 596 26.62 16.87 -16.08
C VAL A 596 25.98 17.12 -14.71
N ARG A 597 24.97 16.33 -14.35
CA ARG A 597 24.36 16.33 -13.00
C ARG A 597 25.02 15.27 -12.14
N CYS A 598 25.88 15.69 -11.21
CA CYS A 598 26.54 14.78 -10.28
C CYS A 598 25.54 14.19 -9.27
N ARG A 599 25.79 12.96 -8.83
CA ARG A 599 24.96 12.28 -7.83
C ARG A 599 25.07 13.00 -6.48
N ARG A 600 23.91 13.28 -5.90
CA ARG A 600 23.73 13.85 -4.57
C ARG A 600 22.71 13.02 -3.81
N ARG A 601 22.68 13.18 -2.49
CA ARG A 601 21.46 12.80 -1.74
C ARG A 601 20.35 13.76 -2.07
N HIS A 602 19.12 13.35 -1.80
CA HIS A 602 17.98 14.24 -1.99
C HIS A 602 16.88 14.01 -0.95
N THR A 603 15.97 14.96 -0.84
CA THR A 603 14.77 14.81 -0.02
C THR A 603 13.82 13.78 -0.64
N THR A 604 12.78 13.41 0.11
CA THR A 604 11.69 12.56 -0.40
C THR A 604 10.90 13.20 -1.53
N GLN A 605 11.04 14.52 -1.73
CA GLN A 605 10.40 15.30 -2.79
C GLN A 605 11.39 15.64 -3.92
N GLY A 606 12.56 14.99 -3.96
CA GLY A 606 13.54 15.17 -5.02
C GLY A 606 14.20 16.55 -5.04
N LEU A 607 14.48 17.12 -3.86
CA LEU A 607 15.35 18.29 -3.75
C LEU A 607 16.78 17.86 -3.46
N PRO A 608 17.79 18.32 -4.21
CA PRO A 608 19.18 17.99 -3.97
C PRO A 608 19.66 18.44 -2.58
N LEU A 609 20.46 17.59 -1.93
CA LEU A 609 21.11 17.84 -0.64
C LEU A 609 22.65 17.76 -0.81
N GLU A 610 23.34 17.03 0.08
CA GLU A 610 24.79 16.88 0.06
C GLU A 610 25.28 16.07 -1.16
N PRO A 611 26.41 16.48 -1.77
CA PRO A 611 26.97 15.75 -2.90
C PRO A 611 27.58 14.43 -2.47
N LEU A 612 27.41 13.40 -3.31
CA LEU A 612 28.01 12.07 -3.11
C LEU A 612 29.24 11.87 -4.00
N VAL A 613 29.27 12.56 -5.13
CA VAL A 613 30.44 12.65 -6.01
C VAL A 613 30.64 14.09 -6.47
N GLU A 614 31.84 14.39 -6.95
CA GLU A 614 32.20 15.63 -7.62
C GLU A 614 32.88 15.36 -8.96
N LEU A 615 32.67 16.24 -9.94
CA LEU A 615 33.34 16.19 -11.23
C LEU A 615 34.77 16.74 -11.09
N VAL A 616 35.77 15.93 -11.45
CA VAL A 616 37.19 16.28 -11.37
C VAL A 616 37.75 16.65 -12.74
N LYS A 617 37.32 15.92 -13.77
CA LYS A 617 37.87 16.06 -15.13
C LYS A 617 36.79 15.76 -16.17
N LEU A 618 36.78 16.51 -17.25
CA LEU A 618 35.91 16.31 -18.40
C LEU A 618 36.74 16.44 -19.69
N GLU A 619 36.64 15.47 -20.60
CA GLU A 619 37.43 15.44 -21.83
C GLU A 619 36.59 14.99 -23.03
N ALA A 620 36.68 15.71 -24.14
CA ALA A 620 36.03 15.36 -25.40
C ALA A 620 37.11 15.06 -26.46
N GLY A 621 37.15 13.84 -26.98
CA GLY A 621 38.18 13.43 -27.95
C GLY A 621 39.62 13.57 -27.43
N GLY A 622 39.85 13.32 -26.14
CA GLY A 622 41.16 13.43 -25.49
C GLY A 622 41.61 14.86 -25.17
N LYS A 623 40.76 15.88 -25.38
CA LYS A 623 41.04 17.27 -24.99
C LYS A 623 40.21 17.67 -23.78
N PRO A 624 40.78 18.40 -22.80
CA PRO A 624 40.02 18.97 -21.69
C PRO A 624 38.83 19.81 -22.19
N LEU A 625 37.69 19.67 -21.51
CA LEU A 625 36.49 20.44 -21.75
C LEU A 625 36.20 21.29 -20.51
N ASP A 626 36.30 22.60 -20.65
CA ASP A 626 35.99 23.51 -19.55
C ASP A 626 34.50 23.47 -19.23
N SER A 627 34.18 23.42 -17.94
CA SER A 627 32.80 23.37 -17.46
C SER A 627 32.56 24.42 -16.39
N GLN A 628 31.37 25.01 -16.40
CA GLN A 628 30.91 25.91 -15.36
C GLN A 628 29.89 25.19 -14.47
N GLN A 629 30.07 25.25 -13.16
CA GLN A 629 29.07 24.77 -12.21
C GLN A 629 27.94 25.79 -12.08
N ILE A 630 26.70 25.31 -12.18
CA ILE A 630 25.48 26.10 -12.06
C ILE A 630 24.62 25.49 -10.95
N GLU A 631 24.12 26.34 -10.07
CA GLU A 631 23.15 25.97 -9.03
C GLU A 631 21.88 26.79 -9.18
N ARG A 632 20.72 26.12 -9.07
CA ARG A 632 19.41 26.76 -9.05
C ARG A 632 18.82 26.65 -7.65
N ARG A 633 18.21 27.72 -7.17
CA ARG A 633 17.60 27.77 -5.84
C ARG A 633 16.17 28.27 -5.92
N ASP A 634 15.31 27.75 -5.06
CA ASP A 634 13.95 28.26 -4.89
C ASP A 634 13.94 29.58 -4.09
N PRO A 635 12.79 30.27 -3.98
CA PRO A 635 12.69 31.51 -3.20
C PRO A 635 13.00 31.36 -1.71
N LYS A 636 13.06 30.13 -1.18
CA LYS A 636 13.45 29.82 0.19
C LYS A 636 14.95 29.49 0.32
N GLY A 637 15.73 29.67 -0.76
CA GLY A 637 17.17 29.43 -0.83
C GLY A 637 17.55 27.94 -0.94
N ARG A 638 16.58 27.03 -1.06
CA ARG A 638 16.84 25.59 -1.16
C ARG A 638 17.32 25.25 -2.57
N LEU A 639 18.35 24.41 -2.65
CA LEU A 639 18.86 23.91 -3.93
C LEU A 639 17.76 23.11 -4.65
N THR A 640 17.50 23.45 -5.91
CA THR A 640 16.51 22.78 -6.76
C THR A 640 17.15 22.06 -7.94
N ASP A 641 18.33 22.51 -8.36
CA ASP A 641 19.13 21.85 -9.40
C ASP A 641 20.62 22.21 -9.23
N SER A 642 21.51 21.32 -9.66
CA SER A 642 22.96 21.51 -9.63
C SER A 642 23.61 20.69 -10.74
N TYR A 643 24.29 21.37 -11.66
CA TYR A 643 24.93 20.72 -12.79
C TYR A 643 26.16 21.49 -13.27
N HIS A 644 27.06 20.80 -13.94
CA HIS A 644 28.11 21.41 -14.75
C HIS A 644 27.63 21.56 -16.19
N LEU A 645 27.96 22.66 -16.84
CA LEU A 645 27.68 22.90 -18.25
C LEU A 645 28.98 23.16 -18.99
N ALA A 646 29.23 22.39 -20.05
CA ALA A 646 30.44 22.47 -20.85
C ALA A 646 30.07 22.59 -22.34
N PRO A 647 30.44 23.67 -23.05
CA PRO A 647 30.16 23.81 -24.47
C PRO A 647 30.77 22.63 -25.26
N LEU A 648 30.00 22.03 -26.17
CA LEU A 648 30.53 20.99 -27.05
C LEU A 648 31.06 21.62 -28.34
N PRO A 649 32.18 21.13 -28.91
CA PRO A 649 32.63 21.57 -30.21
C PRO A 649 31.54 21.38 -31.28
N GLU A 650 31.48 22.29 -32.24
CA GLU A 650 30.52 22.22 -33.33
C GLU A 650 30.67 20.89 -34.09
N GLY A 651 29.55 20.20 -34.35
CA GLY A 651 29.53 18.91 -35.02
C GLY A 651 30.09 17.73 -34.21
N PHE A 652 30.44 17.90 -32.93
CA PHE A 652 30.98 16.81 -32.11
C PHE A 652 29.96 15.67 -31.91
N THR A 653 30.39 14.46 -32.26
CA THR A 653 29.63 13.19 -32.14
C THR A 653 30.44 12.09 -31.44
N GLY A 654 31.57 12.47 -30.83
CA GLY A 654 32.49 11.55 -30.17
C GLY A 654 32.07 11.17 -28.75
N ALA A 655 32.94 10.41 -28.08
CA ALA A 655 32.79 10.12 -26.66
C ALA A 655 33.34 11.26 -25.79
N VAL A 656 32.63 11.58 -24.73
CA VAL A 656 33.10 12.46 -23.65
C VAL A 656 33.40 11.60 -22.42
N GLU A 657 34.61 11.72 -21.90
CA GLU A 657 35.07 11.04 -20.70
C GLU A 657 34.99 11.99 -19.50
N ALA A 658 34.40 11.52 -18.40
CA ALA A 658 34.31 12.25 -17.15
C ALA A 658 34.95 11.44 -16.02
N SER A 659 35.71 12.12 -15.15
CA SER A 659 36.25 11.53 -13.92
C SER A 659 35.56 12.15 -12.72
N PHE A 660 35.07 11.31 -11.81
CA PHE A 660 34.33 11.71 -10.62
C PHE A 660 35.02 11.20 -9.35
N ARG A 661 35.23 12.06 -8.37
CA ARG A 661 35.72 11.63 -7.04
C ARG A 661 34.53 11.35 -6.13
N VAL A 662 34.52 10.18 -5.50
CA VAL A 662 33.50 9.79 -4.52
C VAL A 662 33.87 10.38 -3.16
N PHE A 663 33.00 11.21 -2.57
CA PHE A 663 33.30 11.90 -1.31
C PHE A 663 33.59 10.94 -0.15
N LYS A 664 32.86 9.83 -0.07
CA LYS A 664 32.98 8.89 1.05
C LYS A 664 34.27 8.06 1.02
N THR A 665 34.77 7.70 -0.16
CA THR A 665 35.88 6.76 -0.32
C THR A 665 37.15 7.40 -0.86
N GLY A 666 37.06 8.58 -1.47
CA GLY A 666 38.15 9.21 -2.22
C GLY A 666 38.45 8.54 -3.57
N GLU A 667 37.73 7.47 -3.92
CA GLU A 667 37.90 6.75 -5.18
C GLU A 667 37.54 7.63 -6.38
N THR A 668 38.31 7.52 -7.46
CA THR A 668 38.02 8.21 -8.73
C THR A 668 37.38 7.24 -9.72
N LEU A 669 36.13 7.49 -10.08
CA LEU A 669 35.37 6.73 -11.06
C LEU A 669 35.47 7.40 -12.43
N ARG A 670 35.61 6.60 -13.49
CA ARG A 670 35.56 7.09 -14.88
C ARG A 670 34.22 6.71 -15.51
N TRP A 671 33.62 7.64 -16.24
CA TRP A 671 32.36 7.45 -16.95
C TRP A 671 32.49 7.97 -18.38
N ILE A 672 31.87 7.28 -19.33
CA ILE A 672 31.92 7.64 -20.75
C ILE A 672 30.51 7.91 -21.24
N TYR A 673 30.29 9.10 -21.77
CA TYR A 673 29.08 9.49 -22.48
C TYR A 673 29.34 9.49 -23.98
N ARG A 674 28.40 9.02 -24.80
CA ARG A 674 28.48 9.08 -26.27
C ARG A 674 27.52 10.16 -26.75
N ALA A 675 28.05 11.21 -27.36
CA ALA A 675 27.33 12.45 -27.65
C ALA A 675 26.46 12.42 -28.90
#